data_AF-A0A962FD71-F1
#
_entry.id   AF-A0A962FD71-F1
#
_cell.length_a   1.000
_cell.length_b   1.000
_cell.length_c   1.000
_cell.angle_alpha   90.00
_cell.angle_beta   90.00
_cell.angle_gamma   90.00
#
_symmetry.space_group_name_H-M   'P 1'
#
loop_
_entity.id
_entity.type
_entity.pdbx_description
1 polymer ?
#
loop_
_entity_poly.entity_id
_entity_poly.type
_entity_poly.pdbx_seq_one_letter_code
_entity_poly.pdbx_strand_id
1 'polypeptide(L)'
;MPDERGAVGIVFAIALVPIAGAIGGAVEYSRLNGLRAQAQAAADAAVLAVGAQPNASDSAKIAAATNMQAAAFGARPNVTLNAPQVTTLTAGSKWQVTVSGSAPTSFAKLVGVQSLNFSATAQAIIGSGVSATAPLEMAIALDNTGSMSANMADLKTAASNLVKAVLNGGGGAPRVSIVPYVATVNPGLTDATSVANYIDTKSVGPWNGSWFDSSWEYTQAGCTPSGGGGGGGGSGGAGGGGSGDARDILEILNPIRRMAQELFGITAAHADVTPATSPYTTSTWTSPDTGKTYTIPVGWVPVRASEGNGCDQLARPPLVSDYDLFHRILNPNTGLPVQWKGCVIAREGKEEQAWRNANWGTSEPAKTDYDVTDTPPSTSDDLSLFVPYFWPNELSISPFTWNPVAPGPYSPATQGFHNNYMVGKQIPSTWGWAMPPDDWEIGESLFTYDGSKAAIIQETPDASGYTYGPNAGCPDAVLRLTNDQTAALNKINGLTYWQSGGTIISEGLMWAWRTLSPNAPYKDGKAYGTAGVDKVIVLMTDGVNELIDNGNNATSLNTNNISDYSAYGYLGNNRMYDALPNPNTGGNGLHNYTDVAAFFDSRLLKACTNAKAAGVTIYTVVYNHAGFLTSAQQSTAQKIMQQCASATTKSYLATDAATLNAAFTTIGSSVGGATGLRLVR
;
A
#
# COMPACT_ATOMS: atom_id res chain seq x y z
N MET A 1 28.76 22.57 -105.61
CA MET A 1 28.35 22.01 -104.31
C MET A 1 28.29 23.18 -103.35
N PRO A 2 27.11 23.61 -102.86
CA PRO A 2 27.01 24.71 -101.91
C PRO A 2 27.44 24.24 -100.51
N ASP A 3 28.03 25.15 -99.75
CA ASP A 3 28.64 24.92 -98.44
C ASP A 3 27.57 24.74 -97.33
N GLU A 4 27.50 23.55 -96.72
CA GLU A 4 26.53 23.20 -95.66
C GLU A 4 26.95 23.67 -94.25
N ARG A 5 28.07 24.42 -94.11
CA ARG A 5 28.63 24.81 -92.80
C ARG A 5 27.82 25.87 -92.04
N GLY A 6 26.85 26.53 -92.67
CA GLY A 6 25.99 27.54 -92.03
C GLY A 6 24.79 26.99 -91.24
N ALA A 7 24.25 25.84 -91.63
CA ALA A 7 23.04 25.26 -91.00
C ALA A 7 23.32 24.72 -89.58
N VAL A 8 24.52 24.19 -89.35
CA VAL A 8 24.95 23.65 -88.04
C VAL A 8 25.00 24.76 -86.98
N GLY A 9 25.43 25.97 -87.33
CA GLY A 9 25.50 27.11 -86.42
C GLY A 9 24.11 27.58 -85.95
N ILE A 10 23.11 27.56 -86.83
CA ILE A 10 21.74 27.96 -86.52
C ILE A 10 21.06 26.91 -85.62
N VAL A 11 21.19 25.62 -85.93
CA VAL A 11 20.65 24.54 -85.10
C VAL A 11 21.33 24.50 -83.73
N PHE A 12 22.65 24.70 -83.68
CA PHE A 12 23.40 24.82 -82.41
C PHE A 12 22.92 26.01 -81.57
N ALA A 13 22.73 27.19 -82.18
CA ALA A 13 22.24 28.37 -81.47
C ALA A 13 20.82 28.19 -80.91
N ILE A 14 19.92 27.55 -81.68
CA ILE A 14 18.55 27.27 -81.24
C ILE A 14 18.54 26.19 -80.13
N ALA A 15 19.39 25.16 -80.22
CA ALA A 15 19.50 24.11 -79.20
C ALA A 15 20.20 24.58 -77.90
N LEU A 16 21.05 25.60 -77.97
CA LEU A 16 21.74 26.16 -76.81
C LEU A 16 20.77 26.80 -75.80
N VAL A 17 19.67 27.41 -76.28
CA VAL A 17 18.67 28.07 -75.44
C VAL A 17 17.95 27.09 -74.48
N PRO A 18 17.35 25.98 -74.93
CA PRO A 18 16.72 25.01 -74.03
C PRO A 18 17.73 24.28 -73.13
N ILE A 19 18.96 24.03 -73.60
CA ILE A 19 20.01 23.41 -72.77
C ILE A 19 20.45 24.36 -71.65
N ALA A 20 20.69 25.64 -71.95
CA ALA A 20 21.01 26.65 -70.95
C ALA A 20 19.86 26.86 -69.96
N GLY A 21 18.60 26.81 -70.44
CA GLY A 21 17.41 26.83 -69.59
C GLY A 21 17.33 25.63 -68.63
N ALA A 22 17.65 24.42 -69.11
CA ALA A 22 17.67 23.22 -68.28
C ALA A 22 18.79 23.25 -67.23
N ILE A 23 19.99 23.69 -67.60
CA ILE A 23 21.11 23.89 -66.66
C ILE A 23 20.76 24.95 -65.61
N GLY A 24 20.21 26.09 -66.06
CA GLY A 24 19.76 27.15 -65.16
C GLY A 24 18.67 26.69 -64.20
N GLY A 25 17.71 25.91 -64.68
CA GLY A 25 16.66 25.29 -63.86
C GLY A 25 17.22 24.28 -62.85
N ALA A 26 18.20 23.47 -63.24
CA ALA A 26 18.84 22.50 -62.35
C ALA A 26 19.63 23.17 -61.22
N VAL A 27 20.39 24.22 -61.52
CA VAL A 27 21.11 25.03 -60.53
C VAL A 27 20.12 25.70 -59.56
N GLU A 28 19.05 26.26 -60.09
CA GLU A 28 18.04 26.93 -59.28
C GLU A 28 17.25 25.94 -58.40
N TYR A 29 16.95 24.75 -58.90
CA TYR A 29 16.33 23.66 -58.14
C TYR A 29 17.23 23.18 -57.00
N SER A 30 18.53 22.99 -57.27
CA SER A 30 19.52 22.63 -56.24
C SER A 30 19.57 23.69 -55.12
N ARG A 31 19.59 24.97 -55.51
CA ARG A 31 19.55 26.09 -54.57
C ARG A 31 18.26 26.15 -53.76
N LEU A 32 17.11 25.92 -54.39
CA LEU A 32 15.81 25.88 -53.72
C LEU A 32 15.73 24.75 -52.69
N ASN A 33 16.21 23.54 -53.04
CA ASN A 33 16.25 22.42 -52.11
C ASN A 33 17.20 22.68 -50.93
N GLY A 34 18.34 23.34 -51.15
CA GLY A 34 19.20 23.80 -50.08
C GLY A 34 18.52 24.81 -49.14
N LEU A 35 17.75 25.75 -49.68
CA LEU A 35 16.95 26.69 -48.88
C LEU A 35 15.83 26.00 -48.09
N ARG A 36 15.16 25.01 -48.68
CA ARG A 36 14.13 24.21 -48.00
C ARG A 36 14.70 23.37 -46.86
N ALA A 37 15.83 22.71 -47.06
CA ALA A 37 16.50 21.93 -46.02
C ALA A 37 16.90 22.81 -44.83
N GLN A 38 17.39 24.02 -45.10
CA GLN A 38 17.72 24.96 -44.04
C GLN A 38 16.49 25.57 -43.36
N ALA A 39 15.43 25.86 -44.12
CA ALA A 39 14.15 26.25 -43.55
C ALA A 39 13.58 25.19 -42.62
N GLN A 40 13.76 23.91 -42.95
CA GLN A 40 13.37 22.81 -42.05
C GLN A 40 14.19 22.83 -40.76
N ALA A 41 15.52 22.96 -40.85
CA ALA A 41 16.38 23.06 -39.67
C ALA A 41 16.02 24.27 -38.79
N ALA A 42 15.69 25.41 -39.41
CA ALA A 42 15.22 26.61 -38.72
C ALA A 42 13.85 26.41 -38.07
N ALA A 43 12.91 25.74 -38.73
CA ALA A 43 11.59 25.43 -38.19
C ALA A 43 11.68 24.45 -37.00
N ASP A 44 12.51 23.41 -37.10
CA ASP A 44 12.76 22.43 -36.03
C ASP A 44 13.35 23.11 -34.78
N ALA A 45 14.34 23.97 -34.97
CA ALA A 45 14.95 24.74 -33.88
C ALA A 45 13.96 25.76 -33.25
N ALA A 46 13.18 26.44 -34.09
CA ALA A 46 12.21 27.44 -33.64
C ALA A 46 11.05 26.82 -32.86
N VAL A 47 10.51 25.68 -33.30
CA VAL A 47 9.40 25.02 -32.59
C VAL A 47 9.84 24.43 -31.25
N LEU A 48 11.10 23.99 -31.13
CA LEU A 48 11.68 23.56 -29.85
C LEU A 48 11.86 24.75 -28.88
N ALA A 49 12.31 25.91 -29.36
CA ALA A 49 12.41 27.09 -28.49
C ALA A 49 11.04 27.60 -28.02
N VAL A 50 10.01 27.55 -28.88
CA VAL A 50 8.62 27.87 -28.51
C VAL A 50 8.12 26.88 -27.45
N GLY A 51 8.32 25.58 -27.67
CA GLY A 51 7.87 24.54 -26.74
C GLY A 51 8.64 24.53 -25.40
N ALA A 52 9.85 25.07 -25.33
CA ALA A 52 10.60 25.23 -24.09
C ALA A 52 10.01 26.31 -23.17
N GLN A 53 9.07 27.13 -23.66
CA GLN A 53 8.46 28.24 -22.93
C GLN A 53 6.91 28.15 -22.99
N PRO A 54 6.30 27.07 -22.46
CA PRO A 54 4.87 26.78 -22.66
C PRO A 54 3.94 27.89 -22.15
N ASN A 55 4.33 28.55 -21.05
CA ASN A 55 3.55 29.59 -20.36
C ASN A 55 3.89 31.02 -20.78
N ALA A 56 4.79 31.21 -21.75
CA ALA A 56 5.15 32.53 -22.22
C ALA A 56 4.03 33.16 -23.06
N SER A 57 3.97 34.49 -23.09
CA SER A 57 3.07 35.24 -23.97
C SER A 57 3.33 34.92 -25.45
N ASP A 58 2.33 35.12 -26.30
CA ASP A 58 2.48 34.91 -27.75
C ASP A 58 3.60 35.78 -28.33
N SER A 59 3.78 36.99 -27.82
CA SER A 59 4.89 37.88 -28.19
C SER A 59 6.26 37.29 -27.85
N ALA A 60 6.42 36.65 -26.69
CA ALA A 60 7.66 36.00 -26.28
C ALA A 60 7.94 34.74 -27.10
N LYS A 61 6.91 33.95 -27.43
CA LYS A 61 7.03 32.78 -28.31
C LYS A 61 7.44 33.16 -29.73
N ILE A 62 6.85 34.22 -30.29
CA ILE A 62 7.24 34.75 -31.61
C ILE A 62 8.68 35.28 -31.58
N ALA A 63 9.09 35.96 -30.51
CA ALA A 63 10.48 36.42 -30.35
C ALA A 63 11.47 35.25 -30.29
N ALA A 64 11.15 34.20 -29.53
CA ALA A 64 11.97 32.98 -29.46
C ALA A 64 12.10 32.29 -30.83
N ALA A 65 10.98 32.12 -31.55
CA ALA A 65 10.98 31.57 -32.90
C ALA A 65 11.81 32.42 -33.88
N THR A 66 11.72 33.75 -33.78
CA THR A 66 12.46 34.70 -34.62
C THR A 66 13.97 34.63 -34.37
N ASN A 67 14.37 34.55 -33.10
CA ASN A 67 15.79 34.41 -32.73
C ASN A 67 16.38 33.09 -33.24
N MET A 68 15.66 31.98 -33.10
CA MET A 68 16.11 30.68 -33.60
C MET A 68 16.13 30.64 -35.13
N GLN A 69 15.14 31.23 -35.79
CA GLN A 69 15.13 31.37 -37.24
C GLN A 69 16.36 32.13 -37.73
N ALA A 70 16.69 33.27 -37.12
CA ALA A 70 17.86 34.06 -37.48
C ALA A 70 19.17 33.28 -37.22
N ALA A 71 19.27 32.59 -36.09
CA ALA A 71 20.45 31.80 -35.74
C ALA A 71 20.68 30.61 -36.69
N ALA A 72 19.61 29.90 -37.09
CA ALA A 72 19.69 28.73 -37.96
C ALA A 72 19.90 29.11 -39.45
N PHE A 73 19.37 30.25 -39.89
CA PHE A 73 19.57 30.72 -41.27
C PHE A 73 20.91 31.44 -41.47
N GLY A 74 21.35 32.23 -40.46
CA GLY A 74 22.51 33.12 -40.55
C GLY A 74 22.32 34.27 -41.53
N ALA A 75 23.37 35.09 -41.71
CA ALA A 75 23.37 36.16 -42.70
C ALA A 75 23.68 35.59 -44.09
N ARG A 76 22.65 35.41 -44.93
CA ARG A 76 22.80 35.01 -46.34
C ARG A 76 22.54 36.20 -47.27
N PRO A 77 23.46 36.51 -48.21
CA PRO A 77 23.22 37.55 -49.19
C PRO A 77 21.99 37.19 -50.04
N ASN A 78 21.13 38.18 -50.30
CA ASN A 78 20.00 38.05 -51.21
C ASN A 78 18.98 36.95 -50.83
N VAL A 79 18.75 36.71 -49.53
CA VAL A 79 17.61 35.90 -49.06
C VAL A 79 16.78 36.75 -48.12
N THR A 80 15.49 36.88 -48.40
CA THR A 80 14.54 37.61 -47.56
C THR A 80 13.71 36.61 -46.77
N LEU A 81 13.80 36.66 -45.44
CA LEU A 81 12.99 35.83 -44.55
C LEU A 81 11.72 36.56 -44.13
N ASN A 82 10.60 35.83 -44.08
CA ASN A 82 9.37 36.31 -43.48
C ASN A 82 9.40 36.08 -41.96
N ALA A 83 8.57 36.81 -41.21
CA ALA A 83 8.39 36.54 -39.79
C ALA A 83 7.80 35.13 -39.58
N PRO A 84 8.35 34.32 -38.64
CA PRO A 84 7.85 32.97 -38.39
C PRO A 84 6.39 33.01 -37.94
N GLN A 85 5.59 32.09 -38.46
CA GLN A 85 4.21 31.92 -38.02
C GLN A 85 4.19 30.87 -36.90
N VAL A 86 3.79 31.28 -35.70
CA VAL A 86 3.68 30.41 -34.53
C VAL A 86 2.20 30.15 -34.25
N THR A 87 1.79 28.89 -34.30
CA THR A 87 0.42 28.46 -34.02
C THR A 87 0.41 27.53 -32.81
N THR A 88 -0.37 27.86 -31.78
CA THR A 88 -0.65 26.94 -30.67
C THR A 88 -1.75 25.98 -31.10
N LEU A 89 -1.42 24.70 -31.28
CA LEU A 89 -2.38 23.66 -31.68
C LEU A 89 -3.13 23.10 -30.47
N THR A 90 -2.45 23.01 -29.33
CA THR A 90 -3.04 22.62 -28.04
C THR A 90 -2.36 23.41 -26.95
N ALA A 91 -3.13 24.18 -26.19
CA ALA A 91 -2.61 25.04 -25.13
C ALA A 91 -1.74 24.23 -24.15
N GLY A 92 -0.53 24.72 -23.88
CA GLY A 92 0.41 24.11 -22.95
C GLY A 92 1.10 22.81 -23.39
N SER A 93 0.77 22.25 -24.56
CA SER A 93 1.28 20.92 -24.95
C SER A 93 1.70 20.75 -26.40
N LYS A 94 1.14 21.47 -27.38
CA LYS A 94 1.46 21.28 -28.80
C LYS A 94 1.53 22.60 -29.59
N TRP A 95 2.62 22.80 -30.32
CA TRP A 95 2.86 23.99 -31.14
C TRP A 95 3.32 23.64 -32.55
N GLN A 96 3.07 24.55 -33.48
CA GLN A 96 3.54 24.51 -34.85
C GLN A 96 4.25 25.81 -35.19
N VAL A 97 5.41 25.73 -35.83
CA VAL A 97 6.13 26.89 -36.38
C VAL A 97 6.34 26.71 -37.87
N THR A 98 6.05 27.75 -38.65
CA THR A 98 6.33 27.80 -40.09
C THR A 98 7.35 28.88 -40.38
N VAL A 99 8.46 28.48 -41.00
CA VAL A 99 9.53 29.36 -41.49
C VAL A 99 9.41 29.46 -43.00
N SER A 100 9.34 30.69 -43.52
CA SER A 100 9.22 30.95 -44.95
C SER A 100 10.08 32.13 -45.39
N GLY A 101 10.37 32.19 -46.68
CA GLY A 101 11.13 33.28 -47.27
C GLY A 101 11.19 33.20 -48.79
N SER A 102 11.92 34.14 -49.38
CA SER A 102 12.13 34.24 -50.82
C SER A 102 13.60 34.50 -51.15
N ALA A 103 14.04 34.01 -52.30
CA ALA A 103 15.36 34.27 -52.87
C ALA A 103 15.21 34.69 -54.34
N PRO A 104 15.98 35.68 -54.84
CA PRO A 104 15.92 36.08 -56.24
C PRO A 104 16.53 34.98 -57.10
N THR A 105 15.98 34.79 -58.29
CA THR A 105 16.46 33.80 -59.26
C THR A 105 17.68 34.31 -60.02
N SER A 106 18.63 33.43 -60.34
CA SER A 106 19.79 33.76 -61.16
C SER A 106 19.52 33.50 -62.64
N PHE A 107 18.91 32.36 -62.96
CA PHE A 107 18.64 31.95 -64.35
C PHE A 107 17.17 32.06 -64.72
N ALA A 108 16.27 31.72 -63.78
CA ALA A 108 14.83 31.76 -64.04
C ALA A 108 14.28 33.19 -64.24
N LYS A 109 15.05 34.23 -63.89
CA LYS A 109 14.74 35.63 -64.22
C LYS A 109 14.70 35.87 -65.74
N LEU A 110 15.47 35.11 -66.51
CA LEU A 110 15.50 35.19 -67.98
C LEU A 110 14.17 34.74 -68.62
N VAL A 111 13.36 33.96 -67.89
CA VAL A 111 12.04 33.47 -68.31
C VAL A 111 10.91 34.08 -67.47
N GLY A 112 11.15 35.22 -66.82
CA GLY A 112 10.13 36.01 -66.12
C GLY A 112 9.86 35.65 -64.66
N VAL A 113 10.52 34.62 -64.10
CA VAL A 113 10.37 34.25 -62.69
C VAL A 113 11.40 35.02 -61.87
N GLN A 114 11.00 36.05 -61.13
CA GLN A 114 11.94 36.95 -60.44
C GLN A 114 12.43 36.44 -59.07
N SER A 115 11.66 35.55 -58.42
CA SER A 115 11.99 35.01 -57.10
C SER A 115 11.45 33.59 -56.92
N LEU A 116 12.07 32.84 -56.02
CA LEU A 116 11.61 31.55 -55.55
C LEU A 116 11.26 31.62 -54.07
N ASN A 117 10.07 31.11 -53.75
CA ASN A 117 9.59 31.00 -52.38
C ASN A 117 9.91 29.62 -51.80
N PHE A 118 10.26 29.60 -50.53
CA PHE A 118 10.42 28.38 -49.75
C PHE A 118 9.64 28.49 -48.45
N SER A 119 9.18 27.34 -47.95
CA SER A 119 8.49 27.22 -46.68
C SER A 119 8.78 25.85 -46.08
N ALA A 120 8.88 25.79 -44.76
CA ALA A 120 8.98 24.57 -43.98
C ALA A 120 8.20 24.72 -42.68
N THR A 121 7.57 23.65 -42.23
CA THR A 121 6.75 23.63 -41.03
C THR A 121 7.22 22.49 -40.12
N ALA A 122 7.31 22.78 -38.82
CA ALA A 122 7.66 21.80 -37.80
C ALA A 122 6.64 21.87 -36.65
N GLN A 123 6.37 20.73 -36.01
CA GLN A 123 5.55 20.65 -34.81
C GLN A 123 6.38 20.12 -33.64
N ALA A 124 6.12 20.62 -32.43
CA ALA A 124 6.65 20.03 -31.20
C ALA A 124 5.51 19.76 -30.22
N ILE A 125 5.68 18.69 -29.45
CA ILE A 125 4.79 18.30 -28.36
C ILE A 125 5.61 18.16 -27.08
N ILE A 126 5.12 18.72 -25.98
CA ILE A 126 5.54 18.29 -24.64
C ILE A 126 4.76 17.01 -24.39
N GLY A 127 5.48 15.89 -24.21
CA GLY A 127 4.84 14.63 -23.85
C GLY A 127 4.10 14.79 -22.53
N SER A 128 2.79 15.01 -22.58
CA SER A 128 1.93 14.83 -21.42
C SER A 128 1.65 13.34 -21.32
N GLY A 129 2.41 12.65 -20.48
CA GLY A 129 2.16 11.27 -20.12
C GLY A 129 3.31 10.32 -20.45
N VAL A 130 3.21 9.17 -19.79
CA VAL A 130 4.09 8.01 -19.96
C VAL A 130 4.08 7.62 -21.42
N SER A 131 5.26 7.53 -22.05
CA SER A 131 5.32 7.03 -23.43
C SER A 131 4.64 5.67 -23.49
N ALA A 132 3.80 5.42 -24.50
CA ALA A 132 3.22 4.09 -24.73
C ALA A 132 4.29 2.97 -24.88
N THR A 133 5.55 3.38 -25.12
CA THR A 133 6.73 2.52 -25.22
C THR A 133 7.62 2.52 -23.97
N ALA A 134 7.41 3.41 -23.00
CA ALA A 134 8.17 3.44 -21.76
C ALA A 134 7.40 2.66 -20.68
N PRO A 135 7.91 1.52 -20.19
CA PRO A 135 7.23 0.76 -19.15
C PRO A 135 7.25 1.53 -17.82
N LEU A 136 6.09 2.03 -17.38
CA LEU A 136 5.89 2.53 -16.02
C LEU A 136 5.09 1.48 -15.24
N GLU A 137 5.51 1.22 -14.01
CA GLU A 137 4.74 0.47 -13.02
C GLU A 137 4.44 1.39 -11.84
N MET A 138 3.18 1.75 -11.67
CA MET A 138 2.75 2.68 -10.63
C MET A 138 1.83 1.98 -9.62
N ALA A 139 2.13 2.10 -8.33
CA ALA A 139 1.22 1.71 -7.26
C ALA A 139 0.65 2.96 -6.60
N ILE A 140 -0.67 3.01 -6.51
CA ILE A 140 -1.40 4.12 -5.89
C ILE A 140 -1.96 3.61 -4.56
N ALA A 141 -1.31 3.98 -3.46
CA ALA A 141 -1.76 3.70 -2.10
C ALA A 141 -2.70 4.81 -1.63
N LEU A 142 -3.94 4.45 -1.37
CA LEU A 142 -5.03 5.36 -1.05
C LEU A 142 -5.55 5.07 0.35
N ASP A 143 -5.39 6.04 1.23
CA ASP A 143 -6.00 6.03 2.55
C ASP A 143 -7.52 6.03 2.41
N ASN A 144 -8.18 5.07 3.05
CA ASN A 144 -9.63 5.00 3.11
C ASN A 144 -10.13 4.74 4.53
N THR A 145 -9.42 5.26 5.52
CA THR A 145 -9.80 5.25 6.93
C THR A 145 -10.99 6.16 7.22
N GLY A 146 -11.51 6.10 8.44
CA GLY A 146 -12.69 6.86 8.87
C GLY A 146 -12.57 8.38 8.71
N SER A 147 -11.35 8.93 8.82
CA SER A 147 -11.07 10.35 8.58
C SER A 147 -11.42 10.78 7.15
N MET A 148 -11.33 9.85 6.18
CA MET A 148 -11.64 10.10 4.78
C MET A 148 -13.13 10.16 4.47
N SER A 149 -14.02 10.02 5.46
CA SER A 149 -15.48 10.02 5.26
C SER A 149 -16.00 11.24 4.48
N ALA A 150 -15.48 12.44 4.77
CA ALA A 150 -15.83 13.66 4.05
C ALA A 150 -15.01 13.89 2.76
N ASN A 151 -13.89 13.17 2.61
CA ASN A 151 -12.86 13.41 1.60
C ASN A 151 -12.87 12.40 0.44
N MET A 152 -13.64 11.32 0.57
CA MET A 152 -13.63 10.20 -0.36
C MET A 152 -14.03 10.59 -1.80
N ALA A 153 -14.94 11.55 -1.97
CA ALA A 153 -15.34 12.02 -3.30
C ALA A 153 -14.20 12.74 -4.05
N ASP A 154 -13.45 13.58 -3.33
CA ASP A 154 -12.31 14.31 -3.88
C ASP A 154 -11.17 13.36 -4.23
N LEU A 155 -10.89 12.40 -3.33
CA LEU A 155 -9.91 11.34 -3.55
C LEU A 155 -10.22 10.55 -4.82
N LYS A 156 -11.45 10.07 -4.97
CA LYS A 156 -11.89 9.29 -6.15
C LYS A 156 -11.68 10.05 -7.44
N THR A 157 -12.00 11.35 -7.43
CA THR A 157 -11.84 12.23 -8.58
C THR A 157 -10.37 12.40 -8.95
N ALA A 158 -9.51 12.74 -7.98
CA ALA A 158 -8.09 12.97 -8.19
C ALA A 158 -7.35 11.69 -8.63
N ALA A 159 -7.61 10.56 -7.95
CA ALA A 159 -7.03 9.26 -8.30
C ALA A 159 -7.48 8.79 -9.70
N SER A 160 -8.76 8.99 -10.05
CA SER A 160 -9.26 8.68 -11.40
C SER A 160 -8.57 9.51 -12.48
N ASN A 161 -8.32 10.79 -12.21
CA ASN A 161 -7.62 11.67 -13.15
C ASN A 161 -6.15 11.25 -13.35
N LEU A 162 -5.46 10.85 -12.28
CA LEU A 162 -4.11 10.28 -12.37
C LEU A 162 -4.09 8.99 -13.21
N VAL A 163 -5.01 8.05 -12.94
CA VAL A 163 -5.10 6.79 -13.72
C VAL A 163 -5.35 7.06 -15.20
N LYS A 164 -6.27 7.98 -15.52
CA LYS A 164 -6.53 8.40 -16.91
C LYS A 164 -5.28 8.99 -17.56
N ALA A 165 -4.54 9.83 -16.85
CA ALA A 165 -3.31 10.45 -17.35
C ALA A 165 -2.19 9.43 -17.60
N VAL A 166 -2.09 8.40 -16.74
CA VAL A 166 -1.04 7.37 -16.82
C VAL A 166 -1.37 6.30 -17.87
N LEU A 167 -2.61 5.81 -17.93
CA LEU A 167 -3.00 4.70 -18.81
C LEU A 167 -3.51 5.14 -20.19
N ASN A 168 -3.99 6.39 -20.33
CA ASN A 168 -4.42 7.01 -21.60
C ASN A 168 -5.28 6.11 -22.51
N GLY A 169 -6.29 5.44 -21.95
CA GLY A 169 -7.20 4.54 -22.66
C GLY A 169 -6.94 3.03 -22.44
N GLY A 170 -5.81 2.65 -21.84
CA GLY A 170 -5.47 1.26 -21.52
C GLY A 170 -4.78 0.48 -22.65
N GLY A 171 -4.27 -0.72 -22.34
CA GLY A 171 -3.66 -1.63 -23.33
C GLY A 171 -2.21 -1.28 -23.75
N GLY A 172 -1.60 -0.24 -23.16
CA GLY A 172 -0.21 0.13 -23.36
C GLY A 172 0.78 -0.56 -22.41
N ALA A 173 2.05 -0.13 -22.47
CA ALA A 173 3.12 -0.54 -21.55
C ALA A 173 2.95 -0.06 -20.08
N PRO A 174 2.31 1.09 -19.78
CA PRO A 174 2.08 1.52 -18.40
C PRO A 174 1.11 0.60 -17.67
N ARG A 175 1.40 0.31 -16.41
CA ARG A 175 0.54 -0.49 -15.53
C ARG A 175 0.37 0.20 -14.19
N VAL A 176 -0.83 0.11 -13.63
CA VAL A 176 -1.17 0.67 -12.31
C VAL A 176 -1.74 -0.40 -11.38
N SER A 177 -1.46 -0.29 -10.09
CA SER A 177 -2.16 -1.03 -9.03
C SER A 177 -2.82 -0.06 -8.07
N ILE A 178 -3.98 -0.41 -7.51
CA ILE A 178 -4.71 0.41 -6.53
C ILE A 178 -4.72 -0.32 -5.20
N VAL A 179 -4.15 0.31 -4.18
CA VAL A 179 -3.96 -0.24 -2.83
C VAL A 179 -4.74 0.61 -1.84
N PRO A 180 -6.02 0.29 -1.57
CA PRO A 180 -6.72 0.88 -0.43
C PRO A 180 -6.12 0.34 0.87
N TYR A 181 -5.95 1.20 1.86
CA TYR A 181 -5.42 0.80 3.16
C TYR A 181 -6.06 1.56 4.31
N VAL A 182 -6.12 0.86 5.44
CA VAL A 182 -6.49 1.40 6.75
C VAL A 182 -5.45 0.95 7.78
N ALA A 183 -5.84 0.63 9.01
CA ALA A 183 -5.00 -0.11 9.94
C ALA A 183 -4.59 -1.51 9.45
N THR A 184 -5.12 -1.97 8.32
CA THR A 184 -4.77 -3.23 7.64
C THR A 184 -4.86 -3.04 6.12
N VAL A 185 -4.40 -4.05 5.37
CA VAL A 185 -4.61 -4.14 3.92
C VAL A 185 -5.18 -5.52 3.59
N ASN A 186 -6.09 -5.55 2.63
CA ASN A 186 -6.53 -6.79 1.98
C ASN A 186 -5.71 -7.03 0.71
N PRO A 187 -4.76 -7.98 0.70
CA PRO A 187 -3.92 -8.26 -0.46
C PRO A 187 -4.68 -8.85 -1.67
N GLY A 188 -5.95 -9.26 -1.52
CA GLY A 188 -6.67 -9.92 -2.61
C GLY A 188 -6.06 -11.26 -3.02
N LEU A 189 -5.42 -11.96 -2.07
CA LEU A 189 -4.93 -13.31 -2.27
C LEU A 189 -6.11 -14.29 -2.19
N THR A 190 -6.20 -15.22 -3.14
CA THR A 190 -7.31 -16.18 -3.23
C THR A 190 -6.85 -17.62 -3.04
N ASP A 191 -7.79 -18.47 -2.60
CA ASP A 191 -7.52 -19.83 -2.09
C ASP A 191 -6.83 -20.75 -3.09
N ALA A 192 -7.11 -20.63 -4.39
CA ALA A 192 -6.69 -21.61 -5.39
C ALA A 192 -5.16 -21.78 -5.53
N THR A 193 -4.36 -20.77 -5.14
CA THR A 193 -2.87 -20.86 -5.19
C THR A 193 -2.14 -19.99 -4.16
N SER A 194 -2.75 -18.90 -3.66
CA SER A 194 -2.02 -17.95 -2.81
C SER A 194 -2.09 -18.31 -1.33
N VAL A 195 -3.25 -18.77 -0.85
CA VAL A 195 -3.45 -19.12 0.55
C VAL A 195 -2.57 -20.29 0.97
N ALA A 196 -2.57 -21.37 0.18
CA ALA A 196 -1.79 -22.57 0.48
C ALA A 196 -0.26 -22.35 0.55
N ASN A 197 0.26 -21.26 -0.03
CA ASN A 197 1.70 -21.04 -0.15
C ASN A 197 2.24 -19.85 0.64
N TYR A 198 1.40 -18.84 0.93
CA TYR A 198 1.86 -17.57 1.48
C TYR A 198 1.16 -17.16 2.77
N ILE A 199 0.07 -17.85 3.13
CA ILE A 199 -0.69 -17.55 4.34
C ILE A 199 -0.40 -18.62 5.39
N ASP A 200 -0.17 -18.18 6.62
CA ASP A 200 -0.07 -19.06 7.77
C ASP A 200 -1.46 -19.51 8.22
N THR A 201 -1.96 -20.59 7.61
CA THR A 201 -3.20 -21.24 8.03
C THR A 201 -2.99 -22.23 9.18
N LYS A 202 -1.72 -22.50 9.55
CA LYS A 202 -1.32 -23.59 10.45
C LYS A 202 -0.86 -23.12 11.82
N SER A 203 -0.92 -21.81 12.09
CA SER A 203 -0.43 -21.21 13.33
C SER A 203 1.06 -21.54 13.56
N VAL A 204 1.87 -21.40 12.52
CA VAL A 204 3.33 -21.56 12.63
C VAL A 204 4.02 -20.24 13.01
N GLY A 205 3.38 -19.11 12.70
CA GLY A 205 3.83 -17.78 13.06
C GLY A 205 3.52 -17.46 14.54
N PRO A 206 4.41 -16.73 15.23
CA PRO A 206 4.33 -16.48 16.68
C PRO A 206 3.14 -15.61 17.09
N TRP A 207 2.54 -14.88 16.16
CA TRP A 207 1.45 -13.94 16.44
C TRP A 207 0.08 -14.44 15.98
N ASN A 208 0.02 -15.62 15.36
CA ASN A 208 -1.22 -16.26 14.94
C ASN A 208 -1.98 -16.74 16.17
N GLY A 209 -3.19 -16.21 16.37
CA GLY A 209 -3.97 -16.50 17.57
C GLY A 209 -3.43 -15.86 18.85
N SER A 210 -2.48 -14.92 18.77
CA SER A 210 -1.82 -14.33 19.95
C SER A 210 -2.73 -13.53 20.88
N TRP A 211 -3.91 -13.16 20.42
CA TRP A 211 -4.99 -12.67 21.29
C TRP A 211 -5.35 -13.67 22.38
N PHE A 212 -5.26 -14.95 22.06
CA PHE A 212 -5.62 -16.05 22.92
C PHE A 212 -4.42 -16.62 23.68
N ASP A 213 -3.27 -15.95 23.75
CA ASP A 213 -2.04 -16.51 24.38
C ASP A 213 -1.91 -16.29 25.90
N SER A 214 -2.94 -15.77 26.59
CA SER A 214 -2.94 -15.64 28.07
C SER A 214 -2.75 -16.99 28.78
N SER A 215 -1.92 -17.01 29.83
CA SER A 215 -1.33 -18.24 30.38
C SER A 215 -2.27 -19.15 31.18
N TRP A 216 -3.44 -18.67 31.60
CA TRP A 216 -4.49 -19.47 32.25
C TRP A 216 -5.87 -18.85 31.96
N GLU A 217 -6.82 -19.66 31.49
CA GLU A 217 -8.19 -19.20 31.17
C GLU A 217 -9.20 -19.61 32.26
N TYR A 218 -8.91 -20.69 33.01
CA TYR A 218 -9.74 -21.12 34.12
C TYR A 218 -8.88 -21.54 35.30
N THR A 219 -9.46 -21.40 36.49
CA THR A 219 -8.90 -21.85 37.77
C THR A 219 -9.76 -22.98 38.33
N GLN A 220 -9.21 -23.76 39.27
CA GLN A 220 -9.99 -24.75 40.00
C GLN A 220 -11.24 -24.11 40.65
N ALA A 221 -12.41 -24.71 40.43
CA ALA A 221 -13.66 -24.24 41.02
C ALA A 221 -13.60 -24.23 42.55
N GLY A 222 -14.01 -23.10 43.14
CA GLY A 222 -14.00 -22.90 44.60
C GLY A 222 -12.61 -22.71 45.21
N CYS A 223 -11.58 -22.51 44.39
CA CYS A 223 -10.25 -22.12 44.84
C CYS A 223 -10.09 -20.60 44.71
N THR A 224 -9.64 -19.96 45.78
CA THR A 224 -9.22 -18.55 45.77
C THR A 224 -7.70 -18.49 45.91
N PRO A 225 -6.98 -18.01 44.88
CA PRO A 225 -5.52 -17.84 44.93
C PRO A 225 -5.09 -17.03 46.18
N SER A 226 -4.18 -17.56 47.00
CA SER A 226 -3.72 -16.89 48.23
C SER A 226 -2.49 -16.01 47.98
N GLY A 227 -2.68 -14.79 47.46
CA GLY A 227 -1.56 -13.84 47.32
C GLY A 227 -1.78 -12.77 46.28
N GLY A 228 -2.24 -11.59 46.73
CA GLY A 228 -2.32 -10.36 45.95
C GLY A 228 -3.62 -10.22 45.16
N GLY A 229 -4.32 -9.11 45.36
CA GLY A 229 -5.23 -8.60 44.33
C GLY A 229 -4.40 -8.38 43.06
N GLY A 230 -4.49 -9.36 42.17
CA GLY A 230 -3.74 -9.45 40.94
C GLY A 230 -4.67 -9.95 39.86
N GLY A 231 -5.74 -9.18 39.61
CA GLY A 231 -6.22 -9.02 38.24
C GLY A 231 -5.06 -8.41 37.47
N GLY A 232 -4.18 -9.29 37.00
CA GLY A 232 -2.92 -8.95 36.36
C GLY A 232 -3.08 -8.95 34.85
N GLY A 233 -3.99 -8.13 34.34
CA GLY A 233 -3.73 -7.42 33.10
C GLY A 233 -2.53 -6.51 33.37
N GLY A 234 -1.35 -7.06 33.20
CA GLY A 234 -0.11 -6.53 33.75
C GLY A 234 1.06 -7.32 33.22
N SER A 235 1.24 -7.27 31.91
CA SER A 235 2.56 -7.20 31.28
C SER A 235 3.45 -6.26 32.11
N GLY A 236 4.35 -6.83 32.90
CA GLY A 236 5.01 -6.04 33.93
C GLY A 236 6.10 -6.78 34.67
N GLY A 237 7.21 -7.06 33.99
CA GLY A 237 8.51 -7.16 34.65
C GLY A 237 9.40 -8.29 34.18
N ALA A 238 10.17 -8.03 33.12
CA ALA A 238 11.47 -8.66 32.95
C ALA A 238 12.37 -8.23 34.13
N GLY A 239 12.26 -8.96 35.24
CA GLY A 239 12.91 -8.68 36.50
C GLY A 239 13.32 -9.97 37.20
N GLY A 240 14.30 -10.66 36.61
CA GLY A 240 15.22 -11.59 37.27
C GLY A 240 14.67 -12.58 38.30
N GLY A 241 14.55 -13.85 37.88
CA GLY A 241 14.80 -15.01 38.73
C GLY A 241 13.59 -15.64 39.43
N GLY A 242 13.27 -16.87 39.04
CA GLY A 242 12.22 -17.73 39.59
C GLY A 242 11.21 -18.04 38.49
N SER A 243 11.44 -19.08 37.66
CA SER A 243 10.79 -20.39 37.86
C SER A 243 9.34 -20.15 38.22
N GLY A 244 8.48 -20.11 37.18
CA GLY A 244 7.44 -21.12 36.83
C GLY A 244 6.02 -20.62 36.55
N ASP A 245 5.96 -19.68 35.60
CA ASP A 245 4.75 -19.47 34.82
C ASP A 245 4.42 -20.72 33.98
N ALA A 246 3.14 -20.95 33.68
CA ALA A 246 2.69 -21.96 32.71
C ALA A 246 3.34 -21.77 31.33
N ARG A 247 3.64 -20.49 31.01
CA ARG A 247 4.40 -20.09 29.83
C ARG A 247 5.77 -20.77 29.81
N ASP A 248 6.50 -20.81 30.92
CA ASP A 248 7.81 -21.48 30.99
C ASP A 248 7.70 -22.97 30.60
N ILE A 249 6.62 -23.66 30.99
CA ILE A 249 6.43 -25.08 30.67
C ILE A 249 6.06 -25.29 29.19
N LEU A 250 5.15 -24.48 28.64
CA LEU A 250 4.80 -24.52 27.21
C LEU A 250 5.97 -24.10 26.32
N GLU A 251 6.74 -23.10 26.76
CA GLU A 251 7.92 -22.56 26.09
C GLU A 251 9.13 -23.51 26.17
N ILE A 252 9.30 -24.28 27.26
CA ILE A 252 10.29 -25.37 27.33
C ILE A 252 9.97 -26.51 26.34
N LEU A 253 8.69 -26.77 26.07
CA LEU A 253 8.27 -27.81 25.16
C LEU A 253 8.38 -27.40 23.68
N ASN A 254 8.36 -26.10 23.38
CA ASN A 254 8.43 -25.58 22.01
C ASN A 254 9.74 -25.94 21.27
N PRO A 255 10.95 -25.79 21.86
CA PRO A 255 12.21 -26.25 21.26
C PRO A 255 12.28 -27.76 21.07
N ILE A 256 11.79 -28.55 22.04
CA ILE A 256 11.77 -30.01 21.97
C ILE A 256 10.85 -30.47 20.83
N ARG A 257 9.74 -29.77 20.61
CA ARG A 257 8.77 -30.00 19.53
C ARG A 257 9.35 -29.66 18.15
N ARG A 258 10.03 -28.51 18.02
CA ARG A 258 10.77 -28.13 16.79
C ARG A 258 11.91 -29.11 16.49
N MET A 259 12.67 -29.53 17.51
CA MET A 259 13.68 -30.58 17.36
C MET A 259 13.08 -31.92 16.93
N ALA A 260 11.93 -32.33 17.46
CA ALA A 260 11.28 -33.58 17.07
C ALA A 260 10.84 -33.57 15.59
N GLN A 261 10.46 -32.40 15.07
CA GLN A 261 10.12 -32.20 13.66
C GLN A 261 11.36 -32.28 12.75
N GLU A 262 12.44 -31.60 13.11
CA GLU A 262 13.68 -31.58 12.33
C GLU A 262 14.46 -32.91 12.38
N LEU A 263 14.48 -33.58 13.54
CA LEU A 263 15.36 -34.72 13.77
C LEU A 263 14.71 -36.07 13.42
N PHE A 264 13.39 -36.19 13.52
CA PHE A 264 12.70 -37.47 13.31
C PHE A 264 11.73 -37.48 12.13
N GLY A 265 11.51 -36.35 11.45
CA GLY A 265 10.54 -36.27 10.35
C GLY A 265 9.13 -36.71 10.77
N ILE A 266 8.84 -36.69 12.08
CA ILE A 266 7.54 -37.04 12.62
C ILE A 266 6.64 -35.84 12.31
N THR A 267 6.03 -35.87 11.14
CA THR A 267 4.74 -35.21 10.90
C THR A 267 3.71 -35.95 11.75
N ALA A 268 3.79 -35.81 13.08
CA ALA A 268 2.62 -36.02 13.90
C ALA A 268 1.61 -35.02 13.36
N ALA A 269 0.53 -35.54 12.78
CA ALA A 269 -0.50 -34.81 12.08
C ALA A 269 -0.71 -33.45 12.74
N HIS A 270 -0.24 -32.38 12.08
CA HIS A 270 -0.81 -31.06 12.31
C HIS A 270 -2.27 -31.25 11.91
N ALA A 271 -3.15 -31.51 12.88
CA ALA A 271 -4.54 -31.20 12.64
C ALA A 271 -4.55 -29.68 12.46
N ASP A 272 -4.90 -29.27 11.25
CA ASP A 272 -5.00 -27.91 10.72
C ASP A 272 -6.07 -27.06 11.45
N VAL A 273 -6.26 -27.28 12.75
CA VAL A 273 -7.51 -27.09 13.47
C VAL A 273 -7.20 -26.74 14.92
N THR A 274 -7.69 -25.58 15.39
CA THR A 274 -7.63 -25.17 16.80
C THR A 274 -8.22 -26.30 17.68
N PRO A 275 -7.46 -26.92 18.59
CA PRO A 275 -7.92 -28.13 19.26
C PRO A 275 -9.24 -27.97 20.04
N ALA A 276 -10.15 -28.91 19.80
CA ALA A 276 -11.30 -29.25 20.65
C ALA A 276 -12.26 -28.13 21.09
N THR A 277 -12.40 -27.02 20.35
CA THR A 277 -13.51 -26.06 20.63
C THR A 277 -14.83 -26.43 19.92
N SER A 278 -14.84 -27.34 18.93
CA SER A 278 -16.08 -27.84 18.32
C SER A 278 -15.93 -29.14 17.48
N PRO A 279 -16.75 -30.18 17.71
CA PRO A 279 -17.45 -30.47 18.96
C PRO A 279 -16.43 -30.79 20.07
N TYR A 280 -16.80 -30.55 21.33
CA TYR A 280 -15.91 -30.84 22.45
C TYR A 280 -15.61 -32.33 22.53
N THR A 281 -14.32 -32.67 22.54
CA THR A 281 -13.84 -33.95 23.04
C THR A 281 -13.16 -33.68 24.37
N THR A 282 -13.51 -34.44 25.40
CA THR A 282 -12.99 -34.23 26.75
C THR A 282 -12.19 -35.44 27.22
N SER A 283 -11.30 -35.18 28.16
CA SER A 283 -10.57 -36.19 28.90
C SER A 283 -10.65 -35.89 30.39
N THR A 284 -10.24 -36.86 31.19
CA THR A 284 -10.21 -36.75 32.64
C THR A 284 -8.78 -36.50 33.09
N TRP A 285 -8.58 -35.46 33.89
CA TRP A 285 -7.30 -35.16 34.51
C TRP A 285 -7.45 -35.17 36.04
N THR A 286 -6.52 -35.82 36.72
CA THR A 286 -6.48 -35.85 38.19
C THR A 286 -5.32 -35.02 38.66
N SER A 287 -5.61 -34.02 39.48
CA SER A 287 -4.61 -33.16 40.12
C SER A 287 -3.67 -34.03 40.97
N PRO A 288 -2.35 -34.02 40.68
CA PRO A 288 -1.39 -34.73 41.50
C PRO A 288 -1.32 -34.20 42.93
N ASP A 289 -1.65 -32.92 43.13
CA ASP A 289 -1.51 -32.23 44.40
C ASP A 289 -2.76 -32.41 45.29
N THR A 290 -3.96 -32.34 44.70
CA THR A 290 -5.22 -32.42 45.45
C THR A 290 -5.94 -33.77 45.33
N GLY A 291 -5.55 -34.62 44.37
CA GLY A 291 -6.24 -35.86 44.04
C GLY A 291 -7.64 -35.67 43.43
N LYS A 292 -8.06 -34.42 43.21
CA LYS A 292 -9.35 -34.10 42.57
C LYS A 292 -9.30 -34.38 41.08
N THR A 293 -10.44 -34.79 40.56
CA THR A 293 -10.60 -35.14 39.16
C THR A 293 -11.41 -34.06 38.44
N TYR A 294 -10.87 -33.61 37.31
CA TYR A 294 -11.40 -32.55 36.47
C TYR A 294 -11.67 -33.07 35.07
N THR A 295 -12.63 -32.45 34.38
CA THR A 295 -12.84 -32.67 32.95
C THR A 295 -12.10 -31.59 32.20
N ILE A 296 -11.24 -31.97 31.26
CA ILE A 296 -10.49 -31.03 30.42
C ILE A 296 -10.80 -31.29 28.95
N PRO A 297 -10.92 -30.26 28.10
CA PRO A 297 -10.96 -30.47 26.66
C PRO A 297 -9.63 -31.06 26.17
N VAL A 298 -9.70 -31.95 25.18
CA VAL A 298 -8.50 -32.55 24.58
C VAL A 298 -7.64 -31.45 23.93
N GLY A 299 -6.34 -31.44 24.22
CA GLY A 299 -5.39 -30.46 23.67
C GLY A 299 -5.19 -29.21 24.54
N TRP A 300 -5.98 -29.04 25.60
CA TRP A 300 -5.76 -28.02 26.63
C TRP A 300 -4.77 -28.53 27.67
N VAL A 301 -4.07 -27.60 28.33
CA VAL A 301 -2.93 -27.94 29.20
C VAL A 301 -3.26 -27.61 30.65
N PRO A 302 -3.42 -28.60 31.54
CA PRO A 302 -3.53 -28.33 32.96
C PRO A 302 -2.18 -27.89 33.53
N VAL A 303 -2.18 -26.78 34.25
CA VAL A 303 -1.00 -26.18 34.89
C VAL A 303 -1.14 -26.36 36.39
N ARG A 304 -0.05 -26.83 37.00
CA ARG A 304 0.02 -27.09 38.44
C ARG A 304 0.36 -25.83 39.21
N ALA A 305 -0.17 -25.74 40.42
CA ALA A 305 0.24 -24.74 41.40
C ALA A 305 1.59 -25.09 42.05
N SER A 306 2.69 -25.13 41.29
CA SER A 306 4.02 -25.24 41.93
C SER A 306 4.58 -23.90 42.41
N GLU A 307 3.91 -22.77 42.14
CA GLU A 307 4.36 -21.45 42.58
C GLU A 307 3.25 -20.58 43.19
N GLY A 308 3.42 -20.28 44.47
CA GLY A 308 2.81 -19.15 45.16
C GLY A 308 1.35 -19.28 45.58
N ASN A 309 0.46 -19.79 44.72
CA ASN A 309 -0.98 -19.47 44.84
C ASN A 309 -1.94 -20.65 45.05
N GLY A 310 -1.47 -21.90 45.04
CA GLY A 310 -2.21 -23.07 45.55
C GLY A 310 -3.43 -23.59 44.75
N CYS A 311 -3.75 -23.02 43.58
CA CYS A 311 -4.87 -23.45 42.73
C CYS A 311 -4.37 -24.02 41.39
N ASP A 312 -4.84 -25.22 41.01
CA ASP A 312 -4.63 -25.74 39.65
C ASP A 312 -5.32 -24.83 38.63
N GLN A 313 -4.72 -24.70 37.45
CA GLN A 313 -5.20 -23.86 36.36
C GLN A 313 -5.36 -24.68 35.07
N LEU A 314 -6.27 -24.24 34.21
CA LEU A 314 -6.45 -24.78 32.87
C LEU A 314 -5.99 -23.73 31.85
N ALA A 315 -4.89 -24.05 31.17
CA ALA A 315 -4.34 -23.25 30.10
C ALA A 315 -4.84 -23.70 28.73
N ARG A 316 -4.82 -22.73 27.80
CA ARG A 316 -5.27 -22.85 26.41
C ARG A 316 -4.43 -23.84 25.61
N PRO A 317 -4.93 -24.31 24.45
CA PRO A 317 -4.14 -25.15 23.57
C PRO A 317 -2.92 -24.38 23.04
N PRO A 318 -1.78 -25.07 22.81
CA PRO A 318 -0.53 -24.44 22.39
C PRO A 318 -0.53 -23.92 20.94
N LEU A 319 -1.63 -24.09 20.20
CA LEU A 319 -1.80 -23.61 18.83
C LEU A 319 -3.24 -23.16 18.61
N VAL A 320 -3.39 -21.90 18.21
CA VAL A 320 -4.65 -21.30 17.80
C VAL A 320 -4.48 -20.72 16.40
N SER A 321 -5.26 -21.19 15.44
CA SER A 321 -5.20 -20.68 14.06
C SER A 321 -6.33 -19.70 13.83
N ASP A 322 -5.99 -18.43 13.62
CA ASP A 322 -6.93 -17.36 13.26
C ASP A 322 -7.74 -17.74 12.01
N TYR A 323 -7.12 -18.42 11.04
CA TYR A 323 -7.80 -18.91 9.83
C TYR A 323 -8.88 -19.97 10.14
N ASP A 324 -8.60 -20.88 11.06
CA ASP A 324 -9.53 -21.91 11.48
C ASP A 324 -10.69 -21.31 12.31
N LEU A 325 -10.44 -20.26 13.10
CA LEU A 325 -11.50 -19.60 13.87
C LEU A 325 -12.61 -19.01 12.99
N PHE A 326 -12.30 -18.50 11.78
CA PHE A 326 -13.32 -18.10 10.80
C PHE A 326 -14.33 -19.22 10.50
N HIS A 327 -13.82 -20.44 10.35
CA HIS A 327 -14.63 -21.63 10.02
C HIS A 327 -15.50 -22.09 11.19
N ARG A 328 -15.28 -21.58 12.40
CA ARG A 328 -16.05 -21.87 13.62
C ARG A 328 -17.12 -20.83 13.92
N ILE A 329 -17.29 -19.84 13.06
CA ILE A 329 -18.32 -18.82 13.18
C ILE A 329 -19.32 -19.05 12.05
N LEU A 330 -20.62 -19.06 12.37
CA LEU A 330 -21.67 -19.17 11.36
C LEU A 330 -22.19 -17.79 10.97
N ASN A 331 -22.31 -17.56 9.66
CA ASN A 331 -22.95 -16.36 9.13
C ASN A 331 -24.48 -16.48 9.31
N PRO A 332 -25.14 -15.48 9.93
CA PRO A 332 -26.56 -15.56 10.25
C PRO A 332 -27.45 -15.56 9.00
N ASN A 333 -26.99 -14.97 7.90
CA ASN A 333 -27.76 -14.81 6.67
C ASN A 333 -27.70 -16.06 5.78
N THR A 334 -26.59 -16.81 5.84
CA THR A 334 -26.37 -17.98 4.96
C THR A 334 -26.39 -19.30 5.70
N GLY A 335 -26.18 -19.31 7.03
CA GLY A 335 -25.96 -20.52 7.82
C GLY A 335 -24.64 -21.23 7.53
N LEU A 336 -23.78 -20.64 6.70
CA LEU A 336 -22.47 -21.19 6.31
C LEU A 336 -21.36 -20.59 7.18
N PRO A 337 -20.19 -21.25 7.28
CA PRO A 337 -19.02 -20.69 7.95
C PRO A 337 -18.61 -19.35 7.35
N VAL A 338 -18.21 -18.41 8.22
CA VAL A 338 -17.64 -17.12 7.81
C VAL A 338 -16.36 -17.37 7.04
N GLN A 339 -16.19 -16.64 5.94
CA GLN A 339 -14.98 -16.74 5.11
C GLN A 339 -14.00 -15.66 5.52
N TRP A 340 -12.71 -15.98 5.53
CA TRP A 340 -11.68 -14.98 5.68
C TRP A 340 -11.68 -14.04 4.47
N LYS A 341 -11.81 -12.73 4.70
CA LYS A 341 -11.94 -11.72 3.63
C LYS A 341 -10.62 -11.42 2.92
N GLY A 342 -9.50 -11.86 3.47
CA GLY A 342 -8.18 -11.75 2.85
C GLY A 342 -7.20 -10.83 3.58
N CYS A 343 -7.62 -10.06 4.59
CA CYS A 343 -6.70 -9.18 5.33
C CYS A 343 -5.67 -9.97 6.12
N VAL A 344 -4.48 -9.38 6.29
CA VAL A 344 -3.37 -9.98 7.03
C VAL A 344 -2.80 -8.98 8.02
N ILE A 345 -2.21 -9.50 9.10
CA ILE A 345 -1.44 -8.68 10.04
C ILE A 345 -0.05 -8.37 9.49
N ALA A 346 0.59 -7.34 10.03
CA ALA A 346 1.96 -6.96 9.74
C ALA A 346 2.90 -8.09 10.14
N ARG A 347 3.85 -8.40 9.24
CA ARG A 347 4.88 -9.42 9.51
C ARG A 347 5.86 -8.95 10.58
N GLU A 348 6.70 -9.85 11.06
CA GLU A 348 7.55 -9.55 12.22
C GLU A 348 8.77 -8.69 11.87
N GLY A 349 9.08 -7.72 12.74
CA GLY A 349 10.31 -6.94 12.69
C GLY A 349 11.52 -7.68 13.25
N LYS A 350 12.74 -7.22 12.96
CA LYS A 350 13.97 -7.87 13.44
C LYS A 350 14.14 -7.73 14.97
N GLU A 351 13.82 -6.56 15.51
CA GLU A 351 13.93 -6.27 16.95
C GLU A 351 12.86 -7.04 17.74
N GLU A 352 11.67 -7.18 17.17
CA GLU A 352 10.58 -8.02 17.68
C GLU A 352 11.00 -9.50 17.74
N GLN A 353 11.62 -10.03 16.67
CA GLN A 353 12.21 -11.37 16.67
C GLN A 353 13.25 -11.55 17.78
N ALA A 354 14.15 -10.57 17.96
CA ALA A 354 15.20 -10.64 18.96
C ALA A 354 14.62 -10.63 20.39
N TRP A 355 13.61 -9.79 20.64
CA TRP A 355 12.88 -9.80 21.90
C TRP A 355 12.24 -11.16 22.15
N ARG A 356 11.54 -11.72 21.15
CA ARG A 356 10.90 -13.02 21.27
C ARG A 356 11.89 -14.13 21.57
N ASN A 357 13.04 -14.15 20.91
CA ASN A 357 14.10 -15.13 21.18
C ASN A 357 14.64 -15.03 22.61
N ALA A 358 14.81 -13.81 23.11
CA ALA A 358 15.32 -13.56 24.45
C ALA A 358 14.30 -13.95 25.53
N ASN A 359 13.00 -13.77 25.27
CA ASN A 359 11.94 -13.98 26.26
C ASN A 359 11.29 -15.36 26.18
N TRP A 360 11.11 -15.93 24.99
CA TRP A 360 10.45 -17.24 24.81
C TRP A 360 11.43 -18.39 24.59
N GLY A 361 12.73 -18.15 24.79
CA GLY A 361 13.79 -19.17 24.66
C GLY A 361 13.91 -19.76 23.25
N THR A 362 13.43 -19.07 22.22
CA THR A 362 13.52 -19.52 20.82
C THR A 362 14.91 -19.24 20.26
N SER A 363 15.49 -20.19 19.53
CA SER A 363 16.83 -20.06 18.91
C SER A 363 16.76 -19.64 17.44
N GLU A 364 15.65 -19.04 17.01
CA GLU A 364 15.44 -18.62 15.63
C GLU A 364 16.27 -17.37 15.33
N PRO A 365 17.10 -17.34 14.28
CA PRO A 365 17.95 -16.18 14.02
C PRO A 365 17.11 -14.95 13.61
N ALA A 366 17.23 -13.86 14.38
CA ALA A 366 16.58 -12.57 14.07
C ALA A 366 17.23 -11.93 12.83
N LYS A 367 16.70 -12.26 11.64
CA LYS A 367 17.39 -12.02 10.36
C LYS A 367 16.88 -10.79 9.62
N THR A 368 15.56 -10.57 9.62
CA THR A 368 14.91 -9.73 8.62
C THR A 368 13.81 -8.89 9.24
N ASP A 369 13.70 -7.62 8.84
CA ASP A 369 12.51 -6.82 9.12
C ASP A 369 11.42 -7.10 8.06
N TYR A 370 10.60 -8.12 8.25
CA TYR A 370 9.66 -8.59 7.21
C TYR A 370 8.51 -7.62 6.94
N ASP A 371 8.11 -6.81 7.92
CA ASP A 371 7.11 -5.76 7.78
C ASP A 371 7.55 -4.67 6.82
N VAL A 372 8.80 -4.20 6.90
CA VAL A 372 9.32 -3.04 6.13
C VAL A 372 10.29 -3.41 4.99
N THR A 373 10.38 -4.69 4.63
CA THR A 373 11.17 -5.17 3.49
C THR A 373 10.32 -5.95 2.49
N ASP A 374 10.75 -5.93 1.23
CA ASP A 374 10.16 -6.72 0.13
C ASP A 374 10.64 -8.19 0.12
N THR A 375 10.88 -8.75 1.31
CA THR A 375 11.28 -10.15 1.43
C THR A 375 10.08 -11.04 1.11
N PRO A 376 10.18 -12.00 0.17
CA PRO A 376 9.07 -12.87 -0.18
C PRO A 376 8.69 -13.82 0.97
N PRO A 377 7.41 -14.20 1.11
CA PRO A 377 7.02 -15.33 1.96
C PRO A 377 7.58 -16.64 1.42
N SER A 378 7.98 -17.54 2.32
CA SER A 378 8.50 -18.88 2.03
C SER A 378 7.99 -19.90 3.04
N THR A 379 7.58 -21.07 2.57
CA THR A 379 7.19 -22.20 3.44
C THR A 379 8.37 -22.85 4.18
N SER A 380 9.61 -22.46 3.84
CA SER A 380 10.82 -22.85 4.57
C SER A 380 11.18 -21.87 5.70
N ASP A 381 10.43 -20.79 5.86
CA ASP A 381 10.66 -19.72 6.82
C ASP A 381 9.31 -19.22 7.34
N ASP A 382 8.82 -19.87 8.40
CA ASP A 382 7.49 -19.64 8.96
C ASP A 382 7.22 -18.17 9.30
N LEU A 383 8.25 -17.42 9.73
CA LEU A 383 8.14 -15.99 10.08
C LEU A 383 7.92 -15.07 8.87
N SER A 384 8.23 -15.57 7.66
CA SER A 384 8.05 -14.82 6.42
C SER A 384 6.63 -14.90 5.86
N LEU A 385 5.83 -15.86 6.32
CA LEU A 385 4.43 -16.05 5.92
C LEU A 385 3.55 -14.90 6.43
N PHE A 386 2.43 -14.67 5.76
CA PHE A 386 1.44 -13.70 6.21
C PHE A 386 0.43 -14.37 7.13
N VAL A 387 0.25 -13.82 8.33
CA VAL A 387 -0.75 -14.31 9.28
C VAL A 387 -2.11 -13.67 8.96
N PRO A 388 -3.21 -14.44 8.90
CA PRO A 388 -4.55 -13.90 8.72
C PRO A 388 -4.91 -12.85 9.77
N TYR A 389 -5.54 -11.77 9.33
CA TYR A 389 -6.17 -10.82 10.24
C TYR A 389 -7.52 -11.40 10.72
N PHE A 390 -7.66 -11.54 12.03
CA PHE A 390 -8.87 -11.96 12.71
C PHE A 390 -9.13 -11.01 13.86
N TRP A 391 -10.18 -10.19 13.79
CA TRP A 391 -10.57 -9.33 14.91
C TRP A 391 -11.40 -10.17 15.89
N PRO A 392 -10.89 -10.46 17.09
CA PRO A 392 -11.58 -11.31 18.06
C PRO A 392 -12.91 -10.70 18.50
N ASN A 393 -13.83 -11.56 18.93
CA ASN A 393 -15.05 -11.14 19.60
C ASN A 393 -14.72 -10.45 20.91
N GLU A 394 -15.26 -9.25 21.07
CA GLU A 394 -15.06 -8.44 22.26
C GLU A 394 -16.18 -8.63 23.28
N LEU A 395 -15.98 -8.08 24.46
CA LEU A 395 -16.83 -8.31 25.62
C LEU A 395 -18.25 -7.77 25.44
N SER A 396 -19.23 -8.51 25.96
CA SER A 396 -20.63 -8.11 26.02
C SER A 396 -20.94 -7.21 27.23
N ILE A 397 -20.08 -6.21 27.49
CA ILE A 397 -20.19 -5.26 28.60
C ILE A 397 -19.75 -3.86 28.16
N SER A 398 -20.27 -2.84 28.83
CA SER A 398 -19.78 -1.47 28.68
C SER A 398 -18.58 -1.24 29.59
N PRO A 399 -17.41 -0.86 29.07
CA PRO A 399 -16.24 -0.52 29.90
C PRO A 399 -16.41 0.76 30.73
N PHE A 400 -17.43 1.58 30.42
CA PHE A 400 -17.73 2.80 31.17
C PHE A 400 -18.67 2.55 32.34
N THR A 401 -19.71 1.75 32.08
CA THR A 401 -20.81 1.58 33.04
C THR A 401 -20.82 0.22 33.73
N TRP A 402 -20.00 -0.72 33.24
CA TRP A 402 -19.99 -2.12 33.67
C TRP A 402 -21.35 -2.82 33.53
N ASN A 403 -22.25 -2.25 32.73
CA ASN A 403 -23.54 -2.86 32.42
C ASN A 403 -23.39 -3.80 31.22
N PRO A 404 -24.12 -4.93 31.21
CA PRO A 404 -24.16 -5.81 30.05
C PRO A 404 -24.61 -5.07 28.78
N VAL A 405 -23.88 -5.28 27.69
CA VAL A 405 -24.21 -4.77 26.36
C VAL A 405 -24.39 -5.97 25.44
N ALA A 406 -25.59 -6.11 24.88
CA ALA A 406 -25.85 -7.19 23.93
C ALA A 406 -24.92 -7.09 22.71
N PRO A 407 -24.51 -8.22 22.10
CA PRO A 407 -23.79 -8.19 20.84
C PRO A 407 -24.54 -7.38 19.78
N GLY A 408 -23.79 -6.64 18.98
CA GLY A 408 -24.36 -5.80 17.93
C GLY A 408 -23.50 -4.58 17.61
N PRO A 409 -24.01 -3.71 16.73
CA PRO A 409 -23.31 -2.50 16.33
C PRO A 409 -22.93 -1.62 17.51
N TYR A 410 -21.76 -1.01 17.44
CA TYR A 410 -21.37 -0.01 18.40
C TYR A 410 -22.40 1.11 18.44
N SER A 411 -22.81 1.48 19.65
CA SER A 411 -23.68 2.61 19.90
C SER A 411 -23.05 3.51 20.95
N PRO A 412 -22.90 4.82 20.66
CA PRO A 412 -22.46 5.79 21.66
C PRO A 412 -23.36 5.84 22.91
N ALA A 413 -24.60 5.37 22.81
CA ALA A 413 -25.52 5.33 23.95
C ALA A 413 -25.24 4.14 24.88
N THR A 414 -24.84 2.99 24.33
CA THR A 414 -24.50 1.80 25.13
C THR A 414 -23.04 1.79 25.56
N GLN A 415 -22.18 2.55 24.85
CA GLN A 415 -20.75 2.65 25.11
C GLN A 415 -20.11 1.27 25.33
N GLY A 416 -20.38 0.34 24.41
CA GLY A 416 -19.78 -0.99 24.40
C GLY A 416 -18.53 -1.02 23.53
N PHE A 417 -17.85 -2.16 23.49
CA PHE A 417 -16.72 -2.40 22.59
C PHE A 417 -17.12 -2.32 21.11
N HIS A 418 -16.18 -1.96 20.24
CA HIS A 418 -16.46 -1.75 18.82
C HIS A 418 -16.75 -3.04 18.04
N ASN A 419 -16.27 -4.20 18.50
CA ASN A 419 -16.41 -5.48 17.82
C ASN A 419 -16.93 -6.61 18.72
N ASN A 420 -18.06 -6.37 19.39
CA ASN A 420 -18.83 -7.38 20.13
C ASN A 420 -19.92 -8.01 19.23
N TYR A 421 -19.63 -9.17 18.64
CA TYR A 421 -20.48 -9.82 17.64
C TYR A 421 -21.05 -11.18 18.06
N MET A 422 -20.64 -11.70 19.22
CA MET A 422 -21.09 -12.96 19.81
C MET A 422 -21.19 -12.86 21.33
N VAL A 423 -22.12 -13.62 21.90
CA VAL A 423 -22.17 -13.80 23.36
C VAL A 423 -21.06 -14.76 23.76
N GLY A 424 -20.14 -14.29 24.60
CA GLY A 424 -19.07 -15.11 25.16
C GLY A 424 -19.58 -16.38 25.84
N LYS A 425 -18.75 -17.43 25.86
CA LYS A 425 -19.14 -18.76 26.37
C LYS A 425 -18.20 -19.23 27.49
N GLN A 426 -18.81 -19.73 28.56
CA GLN A 426 -18.13 -20.43 29.65
C GLN A 426 -18.25 -21.94 29.49
N ILE A 427 -17.26 -22.68 30.00
CA ILE A 427 -17.31 -24.14 30.11
C ILE A 427 -18.34 -24.59 31.18
N PRO A 428 -18.86 -25.83 31.09
CA PRO A 428 -19.77 -26.37 32.09
C PRO A 428 -19.15 -26.38 33.49
N SER A 429 -19.87 -25.87 34.50
CA SER A 429 -19.43 -25.91 35.90
C SER A 429 -19.18 -27.33 36.42
N THR A 430 -19.78 -28.34 35.79
CA THR A 430 -19.56 -29.76 36.08
C THR A 430 -18.16 -30.25 35.73
N TRP A 431 -17.37 -29.47 34.99
CA TRP A 431 -15.99 -29.84 34.65
C TRP A 431 -14.98 -29.58 35.78
N GLY A 432 -15.41 -28.89 36.85
CA GLY A 432 -14.57 -28.61 38.03
C GLY A 432 -13.71 -27.35 37.90
N TRP A 433 -13.91 -26.57 36.84
CA TRP A 433 -13.20 -25.33 36.56
C TRP A 433 -14.13 -24.13 36.71
N ALA A 434 -13.57 -23.00 37.13
CA ALA A 434 -14.24 -21.72 37.22
C ALA A 434 -13.38 -20.65 36.55
N MET A 435 -14.01 -19.80 35.75
CA MET A 435 -13.37 -18.57 35.31
C MET A 435 -13.13 -17.67 36.53
N PRO A 436 -12.05 -16.90 36.54
CA PRO A 436 -11.90 -15.75 37.41
C PRO A 436 -13.16 -14.87 37.40
N PRO A 437 -13.49 -14.22 38.53
CA PRO A 437 -14.73 -13.46 38.68
C PRO A 437 -14.83 -12.23 37.76
N ASP A 438 -13.77 -11.89 37.03
CA ASP A 438 -13.71 -10.72 36.17
C ASP A 438 -14.21 -11.09 34.75
N ASP A 439 -15.32 -10.49 34.32
CA ASP A 439 -15.95 -10.71 33.01
C ASP A 439 -14.99 -10.50 31.82
N TRP A 440 -13.85 -9.83 32.05
CA TRP A 440 -12.83 -9.53 31.05
C TRP A 440 -12.28 -10.76 30.31
N GLU A 441 -12.06 -11.86 31.03
CA GLU A 441 -11.47 -13.07 30.44
C GLU A 441 -12.48 -13.87 29.59
N ILE A 442 -13.78 -13.58 29.73
CA ILE A 442 -14.84 -14.21 28.93
C ILE A 442 -14.74 -13.80 27.46
N GLY A 443 -14.26 -12.59 27.17
CA GLY A 443 -14.06 -12.08 25.80
C GLY A 443 -12.90 -12.78 25.09
N GLU A 444 -11.89 -13.22 25.84
CA GLU A 444 -10.77 -14.00 25.33
C GLU A 444 -11.06 -15.52 25.26
N SER A 445 -12.28 -15.95 25.60
CA SER A 445 -12.63 -17.38 25.63
C SER A 445 -12.67 -17.99 24.24
N LEU A 446 -11.80 -18.98 24.00
CA LEU A 446 -11.84 -19.80 22.78
C LEU A 446 -13.14 -20.61 22.63
N PHE A 447 -13.85 -20.85 23.74
CA PHE A 447 -15.14 -21.55 23.73
C PHE A 447 -16.25 -20.74 23.05
N THR A 448 -16.05 -19.44 22.84
CA THR A 448 -16.96 -18.60 22.05
C THR A 448 -17.03 -19.08 20.59
N TYR A 449 -15.93 -19.63 20.06
CA TYR A 449 -15.81 -20.10 18.67
C TYR A 449 -16.03 -21.61 18.60
N ASP A 450 -17.27 -22.05 18.84
CA ASP A 450 -17.65 -23.46 18.92
C ASP A 450 -18.49 -23.95 17.73
N GLY A 451 -18.61 -23.18 16.65
CA GLY A 451 -19.38 -23.57 15.47
C GLY A 451 -20.89 -23.71 15.68
N SER A 452 -21.43 -23.41 16.87
CA SER A 452 -22.84 -23.67 17.21
C SER A 452 -23.74 -22.46 17.10
N LYS A 453 -23.18 -21.24 17.18
CA LYS A 453 -23.94 -19.99 17.20
C LYS A 453 -23.67 -19.15 15.95
N ALA A 454 -24.73 -18.50 15.48
CA ALA A 454 -24.61 -17.44 14.50
C ALA A 454 -24.06 -16.16 15.17
N ALA A 455 -23.08 -15.52 14.53
CA ALA A 455 -22.58 -14.20 14.92
C ALA A 455 -23.41 -13.07 14.30
N ILE A 456 -23.23 -11.84 14.79
CA ILE A 456 -23.71 -10.63 14.11
C ILE A 456 -22.59 -10.13 13.20
N ILE A 457 -22.81 -10.18 11.89
CA ILE A 457 -21.74 -9.94 10.91
C ILE A 457 -22.16 -8.84 9.94
N GLN A 458 -21.27 -7.87 9.76
CA GLN A 458 -21.38 -6.81 8.77
C GLN A 458 -20.01 -6.54 8.16
N GLU A 459 -19.73 -7.14 7.01
CA GLU A 459 -18.42 -7.06 6.34
C GLU A 459 -18.34 -5.94 5.28
N THR A 460 -19.48 -5.30 5.01
CA THR A 460 -19.60 -4.10 4.18
C THR A 460 -19.89 -2.91 5.10
N PRO A 461 -19.18 -1.79 4.97
CA PRO A 461 -19.42 -0.62 5.80
C PRO A 461 -20.88 -0.14 5.72
N ASP A 462 -21.47 0.18 6.87
CA ASP A 462 -22.76 0.88 6.91
C ASP A 462 -22.63 2.35 6.48
N ALA A 463 -23.73 3.10 6.57
CA ALA A 463 -23.75 4.53 6.22
C ALA A 463 -22.77 5.39 7.04
N SER A 464 -22.34 4.92 8.22
CA SER A 464 -21.37 5.58 9.08
C SER A 464 -19.96 5.01 8.94
N GLY A 465 -19.77 3.97 8.10
CA GLY A 465 -18.50 3.34 7.80
C GLY A 465 -18.11 2.18 8.73
N TYR A 466 -18.96 1.76 9.67
CA TYR A 466 -18.63 0.70 10.61
C TYR A 466 -18.86 -0.70 10.04
N THR A 467 -18.08 -1.66 10.54
CA THR A 467 -18.18 -3.10 10.23
C THR A 467 -18.02 -3.90 11.51
N TYR A 468 -18.55 -5.12 11.52
CA TYR A 468 -18.57 -5.98 12.71
C TYR A 468 -18.35 -7.43 12.33
N GLY A 469 -17.72 -8.18 13.22
CA GLY A 469 -17.35 -9.58 13.01
C GLY A 469 -15.83 -9.77 12.87
N PRO A 470 -15.39 -11.00 12.56
CA PRO A 470 -13.97 -11.34 12.51
C PRO A 470 -13.21 -10.63 11.38
N ASN A 471 -13.92 -10.12 10.36
CA ASN A 471 -13.37 -9.32 9.26
C ASN A 471 -13.56 -7.81 9.44
N ALA A 472 -13.95 -7.33 10.63
CA ALA A 472 -14.16 -5.89 10.87
C ALA A 472 -12.90 -5.07 10.52
N GLY A 473 -13.09 -3.91 9.89
CA GLY A 473 -11.99 -3.03 9.47
C GLY A 473 -11.13 -3.58 8.31
N CYS A 474 -11.47 -4.72 7.71
CA CYS A 474 -10.75 -5.25 6.55
C CYS A 474 -11.20 -4.55 5.25
N PRO A 475 -10.36 -3.73 4.57
CA PRO A 475 -10.79 -2.96 3.41
C PRO A 475 -10.97 -3.83 2.15
N ASP A 476 -11.40 -3.20 1.06
CA ASP A 476 -11.54 -3.88 -0.23
C ASP A 476 -10.20 -4.37 -0.77
N ALA A 477 -10.17 -5.58 -1.35
CA ALA A 477 -8.95 -6.19 -1.92
C ALA A 477 -8.18 -5.30 -2.91
N VAL A 478 -6.84 -5.31 -2.81
CA VAL A 478 -5.93 -4.66 -3.75
C VAL A 478 -6.27 -4.99 -5.21
N LEU A 479 -6.30 -3.98 -6.08
CA LEU A 479 -6.24 -4.23 -7.52
C LEU A 479 -4.77 -4.35 -7.91
N ARG A 480 -4.38 -5.57 -8.30
CA ARG A 480 -3.03 -5.89 -8.79
C ARG A 480 -2.66 -5.09 -10.04
N LEU A 481 -1.36 -5.09 -10.35
CA LEU A 481 -0.77 -4.30 -11.43
C LEU A 481 -1.42 -4.65 -12.78
N THR A 482 -2.13 -3.69 -13.39
CA THR A 482 -2.90 -3.89 -14.62
C THR A 482 -2.75 -2.70 -15.57
N ASN A 483 -2.91 -2.95 -16.88
CA ASN A 483 -3.05 -1.92 -17.91
C ASN A 483 -4.53 -1.71 -18.34
N ASP A 484 -5.47 -2.34 -17.65
CA ASP A 484 -6.91 -2.14 -17.86
C ASP A 484 -7.37 -0.89 -17.09
N GLN A 485 -7.58 0.20 -17.83
CA GLN A 485 -8.06 1.45 -17.26
C GLN A 485 -9.48 1.32 -16.69
N THR A 486 -10.35 0.53 -17.31
CA THR A 486 -11.73 0.37 -16.85
C THR A 486 -11.74 -0.34 -15.49
N ALA A 487 -10.95 -1.40 -15.34
CA ALA A 487 -10.80 -2.09 -14.06
C ALA A 487 -10.26 -1.15 -12.97
N ALA A 488 -9.24 -0.34 -13.28
CA ALA A 488 -8.67 0.62 -12.33
C ALA A 488 -9.67 1.71 -11.92
N LEU A 489 -10.41 2.28 -12.88
CA LEU A 489 -11.44 3.29 -12.58
C LEU A 489 -12.61 2.70 -11.78
N ASN A 490 -13.05 1.48 -12.11
CA ASN A 490 -14.10 0.81 -11.34
C ASN A 490 -13.66 0.55 -9.90
N LYS A 491 -12.41 0.12 -9.69
CA LYS A 491 -11.85 -0.06 -8.35
C LYS A 491 -11.85 1.26 -7.56
N ILE A 492 -11.36 2.36 -8.15
CA ILE A 492 -11.32 3.68 -7.50
C ILE A 492 -12.74 4.16 -7.17
N ASN A 493 -13.65 4.10 -8.13
CA ASN A 493 -15.03 4.56 -7.95
C ASN A 493 -15.79 3.74 -6.89
N GLY A 494 -15.44 2.46 -6.75
CA GLY A 494 -16.01 1.56 -5.74
C GLY A 494 -15.47 1.74 -4.33
N LEU A 495 -14.39 2.51 -4.12
CA LEU A 495 -13.81 2.68 -2.78
C LEU A 495 -14.81 3.29 -1.80
N THR A 496 -14.81 2.79 -0.57
CA THR A 496 -15.50 3.40 0.56
C THR A 496 -14.52 3.68 1.68
N TYR A 497 -14.92 4.53 2.62
CA TYR A 497 -14.19 4.72 3.87
C TYR A 497 -14.58 3.63 4.89
N TRP A 498 -13.67 3.31 5.80
CA TRP A 498 -13.84 2.29 6.83
C TRP A 498 -13.52 2.91 8.18
N GLN A 499 -14.50 2.90 9.07
CA GLN A 499 -14.29 3.28 10.47
C GLN A 499 -13.56 2.17 11.22
N SER A 500 -13.03 2.54 12.38
CA SER A 500 -12.36 1.65 13.33
C SER A 500 -10.97 1.18 12.87
N GLY A 501 -10.16 0.70 13.82
CA GLY A 501 -8.78 0.25 13.60
C GLY A 501 -7.75 1.40 13.60
N GLY A 502 -7.99 2.45 12.82
CA GLY A 502 -7.09 3.60 12.66
C GLY A 502 -6.31 3.60 11.36
N THR A 503 -5.16 4.28 11.34
CA THR A 503 -4.40 4.60 10.13
C THR A 503 -2.97 4.11 10.28
N ILE A 504 -2.57 3.09 9.50
CA ILE A 504 -1.20 2.59 9.46
C ILE A 504 -0.64 2.75 8.05
N ILE A 505 -0.04 3.91 7.80
CA ILE A 505 0.46 4.32 6.47
C ILE A 505 1.57 3.37 5.97
N SER A 506 2.36 2.80 6.89
CA SER A 506 3.40 1.82 6.53
C SER A 506 2.82 0.58 5.85
N GLU A 507 1.63 0.10 6.24
CA GLU A 507 1.00 -1.04 5.58
C GLU A 507 0.56 -0.70 4.16
N GLY A 508 -0.04 0.49 3.96
CA GLY A 508 -0.37 1.01 2.64
C GLY A 508 0.84 1.10 1.72
N LEU A 509 1.96 1.64 2.23
CA LEU A 509 3.22 1.73 1.48
C LEU A 509 3.80 0.34 1.16
N MET A 510 3.81 -0.57 2.13
CA MET A 510 4.42 -1.88 1.96
C MET A 510 3.65 -2.74 0.98
N TRP A 511 2.31 -2.70 0.99
CA TRP A 511 1.50 -3.40 0.00
C TRP A 511 1.58 -2.75 -1.38
N ALA A 512 1.70 -1.43 -1.48
CA ALA A 512 2.02 -0.75 -2.74
C ALA A 512 3.41 -1.13 -3.29
N TRP A 513 4.39 -1.34 -2.42
CA TRP A 513 5.70 -1.80 -2.88
C TRP A 513 5.65 -3.25 -3.37
N ARG A 514 4.91 -4.13 -2.67
CA ARG A 514 4.74 -5.55 -3.04
C ARG A 514 4.01 -5.74 -4.37
N THR A 515 3.09 -4.84 -4.76
CA THR A 515 2.47 -4.91 -6.12
C THR A 515 3.44 -4.55 -7.24
N LEU A 516 4.45 -3.72 -6.95
CA LEU A 516 5.54 -3.39 -7.88
C LEU A 516 6.68 -4.41 -7.85
N SER A 517 6.66 -5.35 -6.91
CA SER A 517 7.76 -6.28 -6.72
C SER A 517 7.75 -7.41 -7.76
N PRO A 518 8.94 -7.87 -8.21
CA PRO A 518 9.08 -9.14 -8.91
C PRO A 518 8.94 -10.37 -7.99
N ASN A 519 8.85 -10.17 -6.67
CA ASN A 519 8.81 -11.21 -5.66
C ASN A 519 7.37 -11.66 -5.31
N ALA A 520 7.26 -12.79 -4.62
CA ALA A 520 6.00 -13.25 -4.04
C ALA A 520 5.45 -12.18 -3.07
N PRO A 521 4.12 -12.05 -2.91
CA PRO A 521 3.10 -13.03 -3.32
C PRO A 521 2.56 -12.87 -4.75
N TYR A 522 2.73 -11.69 -5.39
CA TYR A 522 2.14 -11.45 -6.72
C TYR A 522 3.08 -11.75 -7.88
N LYS A 523 4.35 -11.34 -7.78
CA LYS A 523 5.36 -11.41 -8.85
C LYS A 523 4.94 -10.70 -10.15
N ASP A 524 4.16 -9.62 -10.04
CA ASP A 524 3.61 -8.89 -11.20
C ASP A 524 4.61 -7.89 -11.82
N GLY A 525 5.46 -7.32 -10.96
CA GLY A 525 6.42 -6.29 -11.33
C GLY A 525 7.60 -6.85 -12.10
N LYS A 526 8.21 -6.03 -12.96
CA LYS A 526 9.51 -6.37 -13.56
C LYS A 526 10.61 -6.41 -12.50
N ALA A 527 11.73 -7.06 -12.81
CA ALA A 527 12.89 -7.06 -11.93
C ALA A 527 13.35 -5.63 -11.61
N TYR A 528 13.80 -5.39 -10.37
CA TYR A 528 14.40 -4.11 -9.99
C TYR A 528 15.59 -3.78 -10.90
N GLY A 529 15.74 -2.51 -11.27
CA GLY A 529 16.80 -2.06 -12.17
C GLY A 529 16.63 -2.45 -13.65
N THR A 530 15.49 -3.02 -14.06
CA THR A 530 15.21 -3.26 -15.48
C THR A 530 15.29 -1.94 -16.26
N ALA A 531 16.17 -1.87 -17.25
CA ALA A 531 16.42 -0.65 -18.01
C ALA A 531 15.13 -0.11 -18.66
N GLY A 532 14.86 1.18 -18.42
CA GLY A 532 13.68 1.86 -18.96
C GLY A 532 12.36 1.57 -18.22
N VAL A 533 12.38 0.76 -17.15
CA VAL A 533 11.20 0.54 -16.29
C VAL A 533 11.25 1.48 -15.09
N ASP A 534 10.33 2.43 -15.03
CA ASP A 534 10.14 3.26 -13.85
C ASP A 534 9.19 2.56 -12.88
N LYS A 535 9.57 2.47 -11.59
CA LYS A 535 8.70 1.99 -10.51
C LYS A 535 8.34 3.15 -9.61
N VAL A 536 7.05 3.43 -9.48
CA VAL A 536 6.54 4.61 -8.78
C VAL A 536 5.47 4.23 -7.76
N ILE A 537 5.60 4.74 -6.54
CA ILE A 537 4.51 4.73 -5.55
C ILE A 537 3.95 6.14 -5.42
N VAL A 538 2.63 6.26 -5.46
CA VAL A 538 1.90 7.45 -5.03
C VAL A 538 1.21 7.09 -3.72
N LEU A 539 1.70 7.62 -2.62
CA LEU A 539 1.19 7.38 -1.28
C LEU A 539 0.37 8.58 -0.81
N MET A 540 -0.91 8.39 -0.55
CA MET A 540 -1.81 9.44 -0.09
C MET A 540 -2.38 9.10 1.29
N THR A 541 -2.51 10.12 2.15
CA THR A 541 -3.19 10.07 3.45
C THR A 541 -3.84 11.42 3.75
N ASP A 542 -4.90 11.45 4.55
CA ASP A 542 -5.44 12.67 5.15
C ASP A 542 -5.10 12.85 6.63
N GLY A 543 -4.35 11.90 7.20
CA GLY A 543 -4.18 11.74 8.63
C GLY A 543 -2.73 11.58 9.10
N VAL A 544 -2.62 11.26 10.39
CA VAL A 544 -1.39 10.80 11.04
C VAL A 544 -1.45 9.29 11.23
N ASN A 545 -0.31 8.65 11.50
CA ASN A 545 -0.35 7.26 11.95
C ASN A 545 -0.98 7.19 13.35
N GLU A 546 -2.03 6.40 13.51
CA GLU A 546 -2.75 6.29 14.77
C GLU A 546 -3.54 4.97 14.87
N LEU A 547 -3.91 4.61 16.09
CA LEU A 547 -4.94 3.61 16.37
C LEU A 547 -6.15 4.30 16.99
N ILE A 548 -7.32 3.72 16.76
CA ILE A 548 -8.56 4.19 17.38
C ILE A 548 -8.72 3.53 18.74
N ASP A 549 -9.25 4.29 19.68
CA ASP A 549 -9.68 3.82 21.00
C ASP A 549 -10.89 2.89 20.88
N ASN A 550 -10.89 1.77 21.62
CA ASN A 550 -11.92 0.73 21.46
C ASN A 550 -13.26 1.03 22.16
N GLY A 551 -13.64 2.31 22.22
CA GLY A 551 -14.74 2.75 23.07
C GLY A 551 -14.40 2.57 24.55
N ASN A 552 -13.14 2.76 24.92
CA ASN A 552 -12.56 2.51 26.23
C ASN A 552 -11.84 3.76 26.67
N ASN A 553 -12.42 4.64 27.50
CA ASN A 553 -11.60 5.71 28.09
C ASN A 553 -10.54 5.08 29.01
N ALA A 554 -9.37 4.75 28.48
CA ALA A 554 -8.30 3.93 29.07
C ALA A 554 -8.25 4.04 30.60
N THR A 555 -9.03 3.21 31.28
CA THR A 555 -8.97 3.10 32.74
C THR A 555 -7.96 2.02 33.07
N SER A 556 -7.37 2.07 34.25
CA SER A 556 -6.34 1.12 34.71
C SER A 556 -6.81 -0.35 34.84
N LEU A 557 -8.02 -0.69 34.36
CA LEU A 557 -8.68 -1.97 34.52
C LEU A 557 -8.77 -2.78 33.21
N ASN A 558 -8.35 -2.25 32.05
CA ASN A 558 -8.65 -2.82 30.73
C ASN A 558 -7.42 -3.10 29.84
N THR A 559 -6.29 -3.56 30.41
CA THR A 559 -4.99 -3.43 29.76
C THR A 559 -4.84 -4.08 28.39
N ASN A 560 -5.72 -5.01 27.95
CA ASN A 560 -5.53 -5.77 26.71
C ASN A 560 -6.31 -5.23 25.47
N ASN A 561 -7.52 -4.66 25.60
CA ASN A 561 -8.36 -4.15 24.49
C ASN A 561 -8.41 -2.62 24.45
N ILE A 562 -7.28 -1.96 24.72
CA ILE A 562 -7.23 -0.49 24.82
C ILE A 562 -7.58 0.15 23.46
N SER A 563 -7.07 -0.40 22.37
CA SER A 563 -7.35 0.05 21.00
C SER A 563 -8.31 -0.87 20.28
N ASP A 564 -8.79 -0.43 19.13
CA ASP A 564 -9.29 -1.33 18.10
C ASP A 564 -8.18 -2.29 17.64
N TYR A 565 -8.58 -3.42 17.05
CA TYR A 565 -7.63 -4.39 16.49
C TYR A 565 -7.04 -3.87 15.18
N SER A 566 -5.75 -4.08 14.99
CA SER A 566 -4.99 -3.54 13.85
C SER A 566 -4.10 -4.59 13.21
N ALA A 567 -3.32 -4.22 12.19
CA ALA A 567 -2.27 -5.08 11.66
C ALA A 567 -1.20 -5.47 12.69
N TYR A 568 -1.12 -4.84 13.86
CA TYR A 568 -0.22 -5.25 14.95
C TYR A 568 -0.96 -5.86 16.14
N GLY A 569 -2.26 -6.09 16.01
CA GLY A 569 -3.14 -6.51 17.09
C GLY A 569 -3.68 -5.33 17.89
N TYR A 570 -3.99 -5.56 19.16
CA TYR A 570 -4.38 -4.50 20.10
C TYR A 570 -3.16 -3.87 20.77
N LEU A 571 -3.23 -2.58 21.08
CA LEU A 571 -2.22 -1.87 21.88
C LEU A 571 -1.92 -2.59 23.20
N GLY A 572 -2.96 -3.12 23.82
CA GLY A 572 -2.87 -3.80 25.10
C GLY A 572 -2.36 -5.24 25.05
N ASN A 573 -2.26 -5.83 23.86
CA ASN A 573 -1.81 -7.21 23.71
C ASN A 573 -0.28 -7.31 23.78
N ASN A 574 0.23 -8.45 24.27
CA ASN A 574 1.66 -8.76 24.41
C ASN A 574 2.52 -8.36 23.21
N ARG A 575 2.02 -8.48 21.97
CA ARG A 575 2.78 -8.04 20.79
C ARG A 575 3.18 -6.57 20.88
N MET A 576 2.19 -5.68 21.00
CA MET A 576 2.44 -4.24 21.05
C MET A 576 2.95 -3.80 22.41
N TYR A 577 2.37 -4.33 23.49
CA TYR A 577 2.66 -3.91 24.84
C TYR A 577 4.05 -4.36 25.30
N ASP A 578 4.54 -5.54 24.88
CA ASP A 578 5.83 -6.06 25.34
C ASP A 578 6.90 -6.11 24.25
N ALA A 579 6.55 -6.60 23.06
CA ALA A 579 7.54 -7.06 22.08
C ALA A 579 8.01 -5.99 21.09
N LEU A 580 7.14 -5.08 20.68
CA LEU A 580 7.48 -4.08 19.66
C LEU A 580 8.47 -3.03 20.21
N PRO A 581 9.47 -2.61 19.43
CA PRO A 581 10.40 -1.58 19.87
C PRO A 581 9.70 -0.24 20.06
N ASN A 582 10.06 0.48 21.11
CA ASN A 582 9.50 1.79 21.45
C ASN A 582 10.52 2.90 21.15
N PRO A 583 10.32 3.69 20.09
CA PRO A 583 11.25 4.75 19.72
C PRO A 583 11.38 5.88 20.76
N ASN A 584 10.38 6.07 21.63
CA ASN A 584 10.40 7.13 22.64
C ASN A 584 11.26 6.76 23.85
N THR A 585 11.35 5.47 24.19
CA THR A 585 12.11 4.98 25.36
C THR A 585 13.42 4.31 24.99
N GLY A 586 13.57 3.84 23.75
CA GLY A 586 14.72 3.06 23.29
C GLY A 586 14.70 1.60 23.76
N GLY A 587 13.63 1.14 24.41
CA GLY A 587 13.38 -0.25 24.79
C GLY A 587 12.32 -0.92 23.91
N ASN A 588 11.66 -1.95 24.44
CA ASN A 588 10.46 -2.55 23.85
C ASN A 588 9.22 -2.17 24.69
N GLY A 589 8.05 -2.28 24.07
CA GLY A 589 6.74 -2.08 24.66
C GLY A 589 6.12 -0.70 24.38
N LEU A 590 4.95 -0.71 23.73
CA LEU A 590 4.16 0.47 23.40
C LEU A 590 3.01 0.59 24.39
N HIS A 591 3.03 1.57 25.29
CA HIS A 591 2.06 1.61 26.40
C HIS A 591 0.98 2.68 26.25
N ASN A 592 1.06 3.50 25.20
CA ASN A 592 0.11 4.58 24.94
C ASN A 592 0.11 4.97 23.45
N TYR A 593 -0.88 5.74 23.03
CA TYR A 593 -1.02 6.17 21.63
C TYR A 593 0.14 7.02 21.11
N THR A 594 0.92 7.68 21.97
CA THR A 594 2.11 8.43 21.54
C THR A 594 3.26 7.49 21.15
N ASP A 595 3.44 6.40 21.90
CA ASP A 595 4.41 5.35 21.56
C ASP A 595 4.02 4.65 20.26
N VAL A 596 2.72 4.38 20.07
CA VAL A 596 2.18 3.79 18.85
C VAL A 596 2.45 4.66 17.63
N ALA A 597 2.10 5.95 17.70
CA ALA A 597 2.35 6.88 16.60
C ALA A 597 3.84 6.95 16.26
N ALA A 598 4.71 7.04 17.26
CA ALA A 598 6.16 7.05 17.06
C ALA A 598 6.69 5.75 16.42
N PHE A 599 6.17 4.60 16.84
CA PHE A 599 6.52 3.30 16.25
C PHE A 599 6.09 3.24 14.78
N PHE A 600 4.83 3.53 14.45
CA PHE A 600 4.34 3.51 13.07
C PHE A 600 5.06 4.52 12.17
N ASP A 601 5.36 5.71 12.69
CA ASP A 601 6.18 6.71 12.00
C ASP A 601 7.58 6.14 11.67
N SER A 602 8.21 5.47 12.63
CA SER A 602 9.51 4.83 12.42
C SER A 602 9.46 3.72 11.36
N ARG A 603 8.38 2.90 11.35
CA ARG A 603 8.18 1.84 10.37
C ARG A 603 7.96 2.40 8.98
N LEU A 604 7.12 3.44 8.86
CA LEU A 604 6.90 4.14 7.59
C LEU A 604 8.22 4.64 7.00
N LEU A 605 9.01 5.40 7.77
CA LEU A 605 10.28 5.94 7.27
C LEU A 605 11.28 4.85 6.87
N LYS A 606 11.33 3.75 7.62
CA LYS A 606 12.19 2.59 7.30
C LYS A 606 11.74 1.91 6.00
N ALA A 607 10.43 1.70 5.82
CA ALA A 607 9.85 1.18 4.58
C ALA A 607 10.14 2.10 3.38
N CYS A 608 9.97 3.42 3.53
CA CYS A 608 10.28 4.38 2.47
C CYS A 608 11.76 4.33 2.09
N THR A 609 12.64 4.22 3.08
CA THR A 609 14.10 4.11 2.85
C THR A 609 14.44 2.85 2.07
N ASN A 610 13.88 1.70 2.46
CA ASN A 610 14.09 0.42 1.80
C ASN A 610 13.55 0.39 0.37
N ALA A 611 12.33 0.91 0.15
CA ALA A 611 11.74 1.01 -1.19
C ALA A 611 12.56 1.91 -2.11
N LYS A 612 13.03 3.07 -1.61
CA LYS A 612 13.92 3.97 -2.36
C LYS A 612 15.25 3.30 -2.71
N ALA A 613 15.82 2.52 -1.79
CA ALA A 613 17.05 1.76 -2.03
C ALA A 613 16.88 0.69 -3.12
N ALA A 614 15.67 0.13 -3.29
CA ALA A 614 15.33 -0.77 -4.39
C ALA A 614 15.05 -0.07 -5.73
N GLY A 615 15.20 1.26 -5.80
CA GLY A 615 14.97 2.05 -7.01
C GLY A 615 13.52 2.49 -7.23
N VAL A 616 12.66 2.41 -6.20
CA VAL A 616 11.29 2.89 -6.27
C VAL A 616 11.23 4.40 -6.00
N THR A 617 10.60 5.14 -6.89
CA THR A 617 10.29 6.56 -6.67
C THR A 617 9.00 6.69 -5.87
N ILE A 618 9.02 7.44 -4.76
CA ILE A 618 7.86 7.70 -3.92
C ILE A 618 7.42 9.16 -4.07
N TYR A 619 6.17 9.35 -4.44
CA TYR A 619 5.43 10.59 -4.34
C TYR A 619 4.49 10.51 -3.14
N THR A 620 4.38 11.59 -2.38
CA THR A 620 3.48 11.66 -1.23
C THR A 620 2.48 12.79 -1.37
N VAL A 621 1.24 12.55 -0.96
CA VAL A 621 0.18 13.55 -0.94
C VAL A 621 -0.50 13.53 0.42
N VAL A 622 -0.39 14.63 1.15
CA VAL A 622 -1.18 14.85 2.37
C VAL A 622 -2.42 15.64 1.97
N TYR A 623 -3.60 15.11 2.27
CA TYR A 623 -4.87 15.81 2.06
C TYR A 623 -5.44 16.34 3.36
N ASN A 624 -5.21 17.61 3.65
CA ASN A 624 -5.66 18.26 4.86
C ASN A 624 -6.89 19.13 4.55
N HIS A 625 -8.06 18.51 4.42
CA HIS A 625 -9.32 19.23 4.30
C HIS A 625 -9.66 19.88 5.65
N ALA A 626 -9.97 21.18 5.64
CA ALA A 626 -10.02 22.00 6.85
C ALA A 626 -10.89 21.41 7.98
N GLY A 627 -10.31 21.26 9.18
CA GLY A 627 -11.04 21.02 10.43
C GLY A 627 -10.86 19.63 11.07
N PHE A 628 -10.25 18.67 10.39
CA PHE A 628 -10.08 17.30 10.92
C PHE A 628 -8.82 17.11 11.76
N LEU A 629 -7.67 17.56 11.25
CA LEU A 629 -6.39 17.50 11.98
C LEU A 629 -6.13 18.79 12.74
N THR A 630 -5.58 18.69 13.95
CA THR A 630 -4.99 19.83 14.66
C THR A 630 -3.77 20.37 13.91
N SER A 631 -3.40 21.63 14.09
CA SER A 631 -2.20 22.22 13.44
C SER A 631 -0.92 21.43 13.73
N ALA A 632 -0.82 20.81 14.92
CA ALA A 632 0.30 19.93 15.26
C ALA A 632 0.28 18.63 14.43
N GLN A 633 -0.86 17.94 14.34
CA GLN A 633 -1.01 16.74 13.53
C GLN A 633 -0.76 17.00 12.05
N GLN A 634 -1.24 18.13 11.52
CA GLN A 634 -0.97 18.53 10.13
C GLN A 634 0.53 18.68 9.87
N SER A 635 1.24 19.33 10.80
CA SER A 635 2.70 19.50 10.70
C SER A 635 3.43 18.17 10.77
N THR A 636 3.00 17.27 11.66
CA THR A 636 3.54 15.91 11.77
C THR A 636 3.34 15.11 10.49
N ALA A 637 2.10 15.02 9.99
CA ALA A 637 1.76 14.31 8.76
C ALA A 637 2.54 14.84 7.55
N GLN A 638 2.62 16.17 7.39
CA GLN A 638 3.39 16.78 6.31
C GLN A 638 4.88 16.47 6.42
N LYS A 639 5.46 16.58 7.61
CA LYS A 639 6.89 16.34 7.83
C LYS A 639 7.26 14.90 7.50
N ILE A 640 6.51 13.93 8.02
CA ILE A 640 6.84 12.52 7.80
C ILE A 640 6.63 12.11 6.34
N MET A 641 5.56 12.58 5.71
CA MET A 641 5.29 12.31 4.30
C MET A 641 6.34 12.97 3.38
N GLN A 642 6.86 14.14 3.75
CA GLN A 642 7.98 14.77 3.03
C GLN A 642 9.29 13.97 3.18
N GLN A 643 9.57 13.42 4.36
CA GLN A 643 10.74 12.56 4.60
C GLN A 643 10.64 11.21 3.87
N CYS A 644 9.43 10.67 3.75
CA CYS A 644 9.17 9.45 3.00
C CYS A 644 9.43 9.64 1.49
N ALA A 645 8.97 10.76 0.91
CA ALA A 645 9.11 11.07 -0.51
C ALA A 645 10.56 10.95 -1.01
N SER A 646 10.73 10.60 -2.30
CA SER A 646 12.07 10.50 -2.90
C SER A 646 12.76 11.85 -3.10
N ALA A 647 12.00 12.94 -3.13
CA ALA A 647 12.49 14.31 -3.14
C ALA A 647 11.44 15.24 -2.54
N THR A 648 11.85 16.40 -2.03
CA THR A 648 10.92 17.41 -1.51
C THR A 648 9.94 17.90 -2.58
N THR A 649 10.34 17.91 -3.85
CA THR A 649 9.49 18.23 -5.01
C THR A 649 8.47 17.14 -5.37
N LYS A 650 8.56 15.97 -4.74
CA LYS A 650 7.63 14.83 -4.90
C LYS A 650 6.68 14.70 -3.71
N SER A 651 6.67 15.66 -2.79
CA SER A 651 5.74 15.73 -1.66
C SER A 651 4.77 16.90 -1.89
N TYR A 652 3.48 16.63 -1.76
CA TYR A 652 2.41 17.60 -1.97
C TYR A 652 1.54 17.71 -0.72
N LEU A 653 1.12 18.94 -0.43
CA LEU A 653 0.09 19.23 0.54
C LEU A 653 -1.11 19.78 -0.23
N ALA A 654 -2.25 19.13 -0.11
CA ALA A 654 -3.52 19.56 -0.65
C ALA A 654 -4.44 19.95 0.50
N THR A 655 -5.09 21.10 0.40
CA THR A 655 -6.02 21.63 1.43
C THR A 655 -7.48 21.62 0.98
N ASP A 656 -7.71 21.33 -0.30
CA ASP A 656 -9.03 21.25 -0.92
C ASP A 656 -9.00 20.34 -2.16
N ALA A 657 -10.17 20.08 -2.74
CA ALA A 657 -10.32 19.24 -3.92
C ALA A 657 -9.49 19.75 -5.12
N ALA A 658 -9.35 21.07 -5.29
CA ALA A 658 -8.66 21.65 -6.44
C ALA A 658 -7.14 21.41 -6.37
N THR A 659 -6.56 21.66 -5.19
CA THR A 659 -5.14 21.41 -4.89
C THR A 659 -4.82 19.91 -4.90
N LEU A 660 -5.75 19.05 -4.46
CA LEU A 660 -5.61 17.60 -4.57
C LEU A 660 -5.55 17.14 -6.03
N ASN A 661 -6.50 17.60 -6.85
CA ASN A 661 -6.50 17.31 -8.28
C ASN A 661 -5.25 17.84 -8.98
N ALA A 662 -4.77 19.03 -8.61
CA ALA A 662 -3.54 19.61 -9.17
C ALA A 662 -2.30 18.78 -8.82
N ALA A 663 -2.21 18.27 -7.58
CA ALA A 663 -1.12 17.38 -7.16
C ALA A 663 -1.10 16.09 -7.99
N PHE A 664 -2.23 15.39 -8.09
CA PHE A 664 -2.35 14.14 -8.86
C PHE A 664 -2.09 14.36 -10.36
N THR A 665 -2.55 15.48 -10.93
CA THR A 665 -2.26 15.85 -12.32
C THR A 665 -0.77 16.13 -12.56
N THR A 666 -0.13 16.82 -11.61
CA THR A 666 1.32 17.10 -11.66
C THR A 666 2.12 15.80 -11.57
N ILE A 667 1.74 14.89 -10.68
CA ILE A 667 2.36 13.56 -10.59
C ILE A 667 2.24 12.83 -11.93
N GLY A 668 1.03 12.72 -12.48
CA GLY A 668 0.76 12.00 -13.74
C GLY A 668 1.55 12.55 -14.94
N SER A 669 1.83 13.86 -14.98
CA SER A 669 2.65 14.50 -16.00
C SER A 669 4.16 14.40 -15.76
N SER A 670 4.59 14.15 -14.52
CA SER A 670 6.01 14.04 -14.14
C SER A 670 6.58 12.63 -14.27
N VAL A 671 5.74 11.60 -14.34
CA VAL A 671 6.14 10.18 -14.39
C VAL A 671 6.34 9.68 -15.83
N GLY A 672 7.25 8.72 -16.03
CA GLY A 672 7.39 8.00 -17.30
C GLY A 672 8.36 8.60 -18.33
N GLY A 673 9.41 9.28 -17.87
CA GLY A 673 10.61 9.62 -18.66
C GLY A 673 10.44 10.56 -19.86
N ALA A 674 9.23 11.00 -20.21
CA ALA A 674 8.97 11.85 -21.37
C ALA A 674 8.60 13.30 -20.99
N THR A 675 9.26 13.89 -20.00
CA THR A 675 9.25 15.36 -19.79
C THR A 675 10.09 16.11 -20.84
N GLY A 676 10.59 15.41 -21.87
CA GLY A 676 11.29 16.00 -23.00
C GLY A 676 10.34 16.53 -24.06
N LEU A 677 10.43 17.82 -24.35
CA LEU A 677 9.90 18.41 -25.58
C LEU A 677 10.44 17.65 -26.79
N ARG A 678 9.57 17.11 -27.66
CA ARG A 678 9.97 16.36 -28.85
C ARG A 678 9.34 16.92 -30.12
N LEU A 679 10.07 16.79 -31.23
CA LEU A 679 9.55 17.08 -32.57
C LEU A 679 8.56 16.00 -33.01
N VAL A 680 7.48 16.42 -33.66
CA VAL A 680 6.51 15.55 -34.33
C VAL A 680 6.56 15.93 -35.81
N ARG A 681 7.00 15.00 -36.66
CA ARG A 681 7.06 15.21 -38.11
C ARG A 681 5.75 14.85 -38.77
#